data_AF-A0A9Q3RYS2-F1
#
_entry.id   AF-A0A9Q3RYS2-F1
#
_cell.length_a   1.000
_cell.length_b   1.000
_cell.length_c   1.000
_cell.angle_alpha   90.00
_cell.angle_beta   90.00
_cell.angle_gamma   90.00
#
_symmetry.space_group_name_H-M   'P 1'
#
loop_
_entity.id
_entity.type
_entity.pdbx_description
1 polymer ?
#
loop_
_entity_poly.entity_id
_entity_poly.type
_entity_poly.pdbx_seq_one_letter_code
_entity_poly.pdbx_strand_id
1 'polypeptide(L)'
;MTIPIFPEGGLASSVITTVWVGVFVVCFFNLRFGWVLSGLVVPGYLVPLVILKPLAAGVIILEAVITYLIVYAFSEKLGRGRWHSVFGRDRFVALVIASIAVRLTMDGWLLPLLADWLGDRVGQFDWRNNLQSLGLVIVSLLANQFWKPGLVRGLFAALVTTGIAYVIVRFGLMEFTNFRISGISYLYEGLASSILASPKAYIILTITAMLASRMNLKYGWDFSGVLIPALIALQWYQPSKILTSFIEAGVIYAVASLVLRTPIFANTTIEGARKILLFFNIAFIYKLLLGYAVVAFSIDIKMTDLFGFGYLLSTLIAIKAHDKNIFPRLLRSTLQVSLVGAALGNIAGFALSAAVPGVARGFSELTSPTAERRGRYAALALAAATGDAHLRDIRGTGAELAAGDAGELGRLIALVEANAGSPFLRETYEAAGWNMRALSDDRLLIQRADGFGRDALVFYSMAENDISVIVPDPAAAPGLAMAALELREQQDARWVVIGSPLGPTGRAERSLVSAFANASSTRPVVLIAGEDDDGPGQLTLAGRAAAALDLIALRTVLPGIEVDFGAPPARYAELVASDAVTLALRPEGVNALLASEQPQIGAPAACTVEPVTAEEDILLVELAYLRFEVFEPLLAALGRGERPDLAIANADLLDFKLERCAMDDTPAWKLAAADGSSGTFFIAEDAGNDFVLQANAGQSTTVAIGRTLLARSGAAALLVAPDVGSTSDSQRSSFGVATEALLRASDSDTGARLAQLREARGKDALMPDGASLVIAPDVFSGDGSSAEPFVTLARAAGLTPAVSDRSRRLSAFEAGRNRSLRVLDLVEGGRYAIFWTPDPSVEAVR
;
A
#
# COMPACT_ATOMS: atom_id res chain seq x y z
N MET A 1 -20.33 -5.57 -22.86
CA MET A 1 -19.88 -6.97 -22.74
C MET A 1 -18.37 -6.98 -22.97
N THR A 2 -17.56 -7.23 -21.95
CA THR A 2 -16.09 -7.27 -22.05
C THR A 2 -15.62 -8.69 -22.35
N ILE A 3 -14.73 -8.87 -23.33
CA ILE A 3 -14.17 -10.20 -23.66
C ILE A 3 -12.96 -10.46 -22.73
N PRO A 4 -12.95 -11.53 -21.93
CA PRO A 4 -11.84 -11.84 -21.03
C PRO A 4 -10.67 -12.47 -21.81
N ILE A 5 -9.81 -11.64 -22.39
CA ILE A 5 -8.67 -12.07 -23.21
C ILE A 5 -7.40 -12.23 -22.36
N PHE A 6 -7.25 -11.44 -21.30
CA PHE A 6 -6.03 -11.43 -20.47
C PHE A 6 -6.21 -12.20 -19.16
N PRO A 7 -5.20 -12.96 -18.68
CA PRO A 7 -5.27 -13.60 -17.37
C PRO A 7 -5.26 -12.55 -16.25
N GLU A 8 -6.10 -12.75 -15.23
CA GLU A 8 -6.19 -11.89 -14.05
C GLU A 8 -4.88 -11.92 -13.24
N GLY A 9 -4.51 -10.79 -12.63
CA GLY A 9 -3.24 -10.64 -11.89
C GLY A 9 -1.97 -10.57 -12.75
N GLY A 10 -2.06 -10.74 -14.07
CA GLY A 10 -0.94 -10.72 -15.02
C GLY A 10 -1.04 -9.62 -16.09
N LEU A 11 -1.31 -10.01 -17.34
CA LEU A 11 -1.33 -9.09 -18.50
C LEU A 11 -2.52 -8.13 -18.52
N ALA A 12 -3.58 -8.42 -17.76
CA ALA A 12 -4.76 -7.57 -17.66
C ALA A 12 -4.45 -6.19 -17.05
N SER A 13 -3.38 -6.08 -16.27
CA SER A 13 -2.94 -4.85 -15.60
C SER A 13 -1.45 -4.58 -15.80
N SER A 14 -0.92 -4.93 -16.97
CA SER A 14 0.52 -4.82 -17.26
C SER A 14 0.84 -3.82 -18.37
N VAL A 15 1.94 -3.10 -18.18
CA VAL A 15 2.59 -2.22 -19.18
C VAL A 15 3.00 -2.98 -20.44
N ILE A 16 3.19 -4.30 -20.34
CA ILE A 16 3.55 -5.16 -21.48
C ILE A 16 2.53 -5.02 -22.61
N THR A 17 1.24 -4.96 -22.28
CA THR A 17 0.15 -4.89 -23.25
C THR A 17 0.14 -3.54 -23.98
N THR A 18 0.37 -2.43 -23.28
CA THR A 18 0.44 -1.11 -23.93
C THR A 18 1.71 -0.93 -24.75
N VAL A 19 2.83 -1.51 -24.30
CA VAL A 19 4.09 -1.54 -25.05
C VAL A 19 3.97 -2.39 -26.31
N TRP A 20 3.29 -3.54 -26.25
CA TRP A 20 2.98 -4.35 -27.43
C TRP A 20 2.18 -3.54 -28.46
N VAL A 21 1.11 -2.84 -28.05
CA VAL A 21 0.37 -1.92 -28.95
C VAL A 21 1.27 -0.83 -29.51
N GLY A 22 2.10 -0.19 -28.68
CA GLY A 22 3.03 0.86 -29.12
C GLY A 22 4.00 0.38 -30.21
N VAL A 23 4.54 -0.83 -30.06
CA VAL A 23 5.42 -1.47 -31.06
C VAL A 23 4.68 -1.70 -32.38
N PHE A 24 3.42 -2.17 -32.33
CA PHE A 24 2.58 -2.32 -33.53
C PHE A 24 2.41 -1.00 -34.27
N VAL A 25 2.08 0.07 -33.55
CA VAL A 25 1.90 1.39 -34.14
C VAL A 25 3.20 1.89 -34.78
N VAL A 26 4.33 1.83 -34.06
CA VAL A 26 5.62 2.28 -34.60
C VAL A 26 6.05 1.46 -35.83
N CYS A 27 5.91 0.14 -35.78
CA CYS A 27 6.23 -0.73 -36.91
C CYS A 27 5.31 -0.49 -38.11
N PHE A 28 4.02 -0.21 -37.87
CA PHE A 28 3.09 0.18 -38.94
C PHE A 28 3.55 1.46 -39.63
N PHE A 29 3.87 2.51 -38.87
CA PHE A 29 4.36 3.77 -39.45
C PHE A 29 5.73 3.64 -40.12
N ASN A 30 6.60 2.77 -39.62
CA ASN A 30 7.86 2.44 -40.30
C ASN A 30 7.61 1.75 -41.65
N LEU A 31 6.75 0.73 -41.69
CA LEU A 31 6.46 -0.01 -42.92
C LEU A 31 5.70 0.84 -43.94
N ARG A 32 4.79 1.71 -43.49
CA ARG A 32 3.93 2.51 -44.37
C ARG A 32 4.56 3.82 -44.82
N PHE A 33 5.29 4.50 -43.95
CA PHE A 33 5.79 5.86 -44.16
C PHE A 33 7.31 5.99 -43.98
N GLY A 34 8.03 4.89 -43.69
CA GLY A 34 9.49 4.91 -43.54
C GLY A 34 9.98 5.62 -42.28
N TRP A 35 9.12 5.80 -41.27
CA TRP A 35 9.48 6.46 -40.01
C TRP A 35 10.58 5.69 -39.27
N VAL A 36 11.41 6.38 -38.49
CA VAL A 36 12.52 5.75 -37.78
C VAL A 36 12.03 4.81 -36.68
N LEU A 37 12.64 3.62 -36.55
CA LEU A 37 12.39 2.66 -35.47
C LEU A 37 13.08 3.04 -34.14
N SER A 38 13.59 4.26 -34.04
CA SER A 38 14.20 4.78 -32.80
C SER A 38 13.11 5.08 -31.79
N GLY A 39 13.30 4.70 -30.52
CA GLY A 39 12.27 4.87 -29.50
C GLY A 39 11.09 3.90 -29.64
N LEU A 40 11.31 2.70 -30.20
CA LEU A 40 10.30 1.67 -30.50
C LEU A 40 9.21 1.49 -29.43
N VAL A 41 9.60 1.61 -28.16
CA VAL A 41 8.77 1.27 -27.00
C VAL A 41 8.19 2.49 -26.31
N VAL A 42 8.64 3.69 -26.69
CA VAL A 42 8.28 4.96 -26.03
C VAL A 42 6.77 5.20 -26.06
N PRO A 43 6.04 5.03 -27.19
CA PRO A 43 4.60 5.26 -27.20
C PRO A 43 3.85 4.41 -26.18
N GLY A 44 4.20 3.13 -26.04
CA GLY A 44 3.49 2.24 -25.15
C GLY A 44 3.79 2.44 -23.66
N TYR A 45 4.93 3.07 -23.31
CA TYR A 45 5.20 3.53 -21.94
C TYR A 45 4.54 4.86 -21.63
N LEU A 46 4.43 5.77 -22.61
CA LEU A 46 3.79 7.07 -22.41
C LEU A 46 2.27 6.96 -22.30
N VAL A 47 1.62 6.02 -23.01
CA VAL A 47 0.15 5.91 -23.00
C VAL A 47 -0.45 5.73 -21.59
N PRO A 48 0.02 4.78 -20.75
CA PRO A 48 -0.46 4.69 -19.37
C PRO A 48 -0.29 5.99 -18.58
N LEU A 49 0.84 6.69 -18.77
CA LEU A 49 1.11 7.95 -18.10
C LEU A 49 0.20 9.07 -18.61
N VAL A 50 -0.09 9.13 -19.91
CA VAL A 50 -1.04 10.11 -20.47
C VAL A 50 -2.44 9.90 -19.91
N ILE A 51 -2.85 8.64 -19.69
CA ILE A 51 -4.17 8.30 -19.14
C ILE A 51 -4.23 8.60 -17.62
N LEU A 52 -3.20 8.23 -16.86
CA LEU A 52 -3.20 8.32 -15.40
C LEU A 52 -2.69 9.66 -14.86
N LYS A 53 -1.58 10.16 -15.40
CA LYS A 53 -0.82 11.32 -14.92
C LYS A 53 -0.33 12.17 -16.11
N PRO A 54 -1.23 12.91 -16.80
CA PRO A 54 -0.90 13.61 -18.04
C PRO A 54 0.22 14.66 -17.88
N LEU A 55 0.29 15.31 -16.71
CA LEU A 55 1.37 16.25 -16.39
C LEU A 55 2.74 15.58 -16.35
N ALA A 56 2.83 14.38 -15.75
CA ALA A 56 4.08 13.61 -15.70
C ALA A 56 4.56 13.21 -17.11
N ALA A 57 3.63 12.80 -17.99
CA ALA A 57 3.95 12.56 -19.38
C ALA A 57 4.46 13.83 -20.09
N GLY A 58 3.86 14.99 -19.81
CA GLY A 58 4.32 16.28 -20.31
C GLY A 58 5.73 16.64 -19.87
N VAL A 59 6.06 16.46 -18.58
CA VAL A 59 7.40 16.68 -18.02
C VAL A 59 8.42 15.76 -18.69
N ILE A 60 8.13 14.47 -18.88
CA ILE A 60 9.03 13.53 -19.56
C ILE A 60 9.34 13.96 -20.99
N ILE A 61 8.32 14.45 -21.72
CA ILE A 61 8.52 14.97 -23.08
C ILE A 61 9.42 16.21 -23.03
N LEU A 62 9.18 17.13 -22.10
CA LEU A 62 10.02 18.32 -21.92
C LEU A 62 11.47 17.97 -21.58
N GLU A 63 11.69 17.08 -20.61
CA GLU A 63 13.01 16.57 -20.24
C GLU A 63 13.74 15.96 -21.43
N ALA A 64 13.02 15.21 -22.28
CA ALA A 64 13.61 14.60 -23.48
C ALA A 64 14.00 15.64 -24.53
N VAL A 65 13.21 16.70 -24.68
CA VAL A 65 13.55 17.84 -25.56
C VAL A 65 14.80 18.55 -25.03
N ILE A 66 14.86 18.85 -23.74
CA ILE A 66 16.02 19.52 -23.12
C ILE A 66 17.28 18.65 -23.24
N THR A 67 17.15 17.36 -22.93
CA THR A 67 18.24 16.38 -23.08
C THR A 67 18.78 16.35 -24.52
N TYR A 68 17.87 16.28 -25.50
CA TYR A 68 18.23 16.34 -26.91
C TYR A 68 18.98 17.62 -27.25
N LEU A 69 18.49 18.78 -26.81
CA LEU A 69 19.10 20.09 -27.08
C LEU A 69 20.49 20.23 -26.47
N ILE A 70 20.69 19.74 -25.24
CA ILE A 70 22.00 19.76 -24.57
C ILE A 70 23.02 18.95 -25.37
N VAL A 71 22.69 17.69 -25.70
CA VAL A 71 23.62 16.82 -26.43
C VAL A 71 23.84 17.30 -27.85
N TYR A 72 22.80 17.84 -28.51
CA TYR A 72 22.91 18.44 -29.82
C TYR A 72 23.83 19.67 -29.80
N ALA A 73 23.66 20.59 -28.85
CA ALA A 73 24.50 21.77 -28.70
C ALA A 73 25.97 21.38 -28.40
N PHE A 74 26.18 20.40 -27.51
CA PHE A 74 27.51 19.90 -27.19
C PHE A 74 28.19 19.26 -28.41
N SER A 75 27.49 18.38 -29.13
CA SER A 75 28.05 17.66 -30.28
C SER A 75 28.29 18.57 -31.50
N GLU A 76 27.38 19.50 -31.80
CA GLU A 76 27.38 20.23 -33.06
C GLU A 76 28.01 21.64 -32.96
N LYS A 77 27.89 22.31 -31.80
CA LYS A 77 28.46 23.66 -31.59
C LYS A 77 29.82 23.65 -30.89
N LEU A 78 30.01 22.80 -29.87
CA LEU A 78 31.29 22.70 -29.14
C LEU A 78 32.29 21.74 -29.81
N GLY A 79 31.81 20.73 -30.53
CA GLY A 79 32.62 19.72 -31.23
C GLY A 79 33.38 20.20 -32.48
N ARG A 80 33.27 21.48 -32.86
CA ARG A 80 34.01 22.06 -34.01
C ARG A 80 35.48 22.41 -33.72
N GLY A 81 35.96 22.22 -32.49
CA GLY A 81 37.32 22.61 -32.07
C GLY A 81 38.17 21.48 -31.49
N ARG A 82 38.02 21.19 -30.17
CA ARG A 82 38.97 20.37 -29.38
C ARG A 82 38.46 18.98 -28.96
N TRP A 83 37.20 18.65 -29.23
CA TRP A 83 36.55 17.44 -28.70
C TRP A 83 36.00 16.59 -29.86
N HIS A 84 36.17 15.27 -29.78
CA HIS A 84 35.65 14.36 -30.81
C HIS A 84 34.11 14.43 -30.85
N SER A 85 33.55 14.51 -32.06
CA SER A 85 32.11 14.42 -32.26
C SER A 85 31.58 13.08 -31.74
N VAL A 86 30.48 13.12 -30.98
CA VAL A 86 29.93 11.93 -30.32
C VAL A 86 29.23 11.07 -31.38
N PHE A 87 29.96 10.12 -31.97
CA PHE A 87 29.47 9.30 -33.07
C PHE A 87 28.90 7.95 -32.60
N GLY A 88 27.86 7.48 -33.29
CA GLY A 88 27.34 6.12 -33.12
C GLY A 88 26.76 5.84 -31.72
N ARG A 89 27.32 4.87 -30.99
CA ARG A 89 26.80 4.36 -29.71
C ARG A 89 27.16 5.23 -28.51
N ASP A 90 28.27 5.97 -28.59
CA ASP A 90 28.66 6.94 -27.55
C ASP A 90 27.63 8.08 -27.45
N ARG A 91 26.93 8.36 -28.55
CA ARG A 91 25.86 9.35 -28.59
C ARG A 91 24.69 8.97 -27.68
N PHE A 92 24.35 7.68 -27.67
CA PHE A 92 23.28 7.20 -26.81
C PHE A 92 23.68 7.28 -25.34
N VAL A 93 24.95 6.99 -25.03
CA VAL A 93 25.49 7.16 -23.67
C VAL A 93 25.48 8.62 -23.25
N ALA A 94 25.85 9.55 -24.14
CA ALA A 94 25.75 10.98 -23.87
C ALA A 94 24.31 11.43 -23.59
N LEU A 95 23.32 10.91 -24.33
CA LEU A 95 21.90 11.16 -24.07
C LEU A 95 21.44 10.59 -22.72
N VAL A 96 21.91 9.40 -22.33
CA VAL A 96 21.61 8.83 -21.01
C VAL A 96 22.20 9.71 -19.90
N ILE A 97 23.49 10.09 -19.98
CA ILE A 97 24.14 10.93 -18.98
C ILE A 97 23.48 12.31 -18.89
N ALA A 98 23.20 12.94 -20.05
CA ALA A 98 22.51 14.22 -20.10
C ALA A 98 21.10 14.13 -19.51
N SER A 99 20.36 13.04 -19.76
CA SER A 99 19.03 12.86 -19.17
C SER A 99 19.07 12.76 -17.65
N ILE A 100 20.10 12.11 -17.08
CA ILE A 100 20.30 12.04 -15.62
C ILE A 100 20.58 13.44 -15.06
N ALA A 101 21.46 14.20 -15.71
CA ALA A 101 21.79 15.55 -15.27
C ALA A 101 20.60 16.51 -15.34
N VAL A 102 19.84 16.49 -16.45
CA VAL A 102 18.60 17.26 -16.62
C VAL A 102 17.63 16.91 -15.51
N ARG A 103 17.44 15.62 -15.24
CA ARG A 103 16.52 15.15 -14.22
C ARG A 103 16.92 15.60 -12.81
N LEU A 104 18.17 15.39 -12.41
CA LEU A 104 18.68 15.85 -11.12
C LEU A 104 18.53 17.37 -10.93
N THR A 105 18.67 18.15 -12.01
CA THR A 105 18.52 19.61 -11.97
C THR A 105 17.05 20.02 -11.89
N MET A 106 16.17 19.35 -12.65
CA MET A 106 14.73 19.59 -12.67
C MET A 106 14.09 19.22 -11.35
N ASP A 107 14.37 18.02 -10.84
CA ASP A 107 13.87 17.49 -9.57
C ASP A 107 14.41 18.30 -8.37
N GLY A 108 15.68 18.71 -8.43
CA GLY A 108 16.34 19.41 -7.33
C GLY A 108 15.93 20.89 -7.22
N TRP A 109 15.87 21.62 -8.33
CA TRP A 109 15.76 23.09 -8.31
C TRP A 109 14.57 23.65 -9.09
N LEU A 110 14.25 23.14 -10.29
CA LEU A 110 13.27 23.82 -11.17
C LEU A 110 11.81 23.47 -10.83
N LEU A 111 11.51 22.21 -10.57
CA LEU A 111 10.14 21.74 -10.29
C LEU A 111 9.61 22.21 -8.93
N PRO A 112 10.39 22.21 -7.82
CA PRO A 112 9.92 22.78 -6.55
C PRO A 112 9.62 24.28 -6.68
N LEU A 113 10.46 25.04 -7.38
CA LEU A 113 10.27 26.48 -7.57
C LEU A 113 9.03 26.80 -8.42
N LEU A 114 8.73 25.96 -9.43
CA LEU A 114 7.52 26.05 -10.22
C LEU A 114 6.28 25.64 -9.39
N ALA A 115 6.40 24.62 -8.53
CA ALA A 115 5.35 24.13 -7.64
C ALA A 115 4.96 25.20 -6.61
N ASP A 116 5.93 25.86 -5.99
CA ASP A 116 5.71 26.97 -5.06
C ASP A 116 4.99 28.14 -5.76
N TRP A 117 5.44 28.51 -6.97
CA TRP A 117 4.83 29.58 -7.77
C TRP A 117 3.39 29.27 -8.23
N LEU A 118 3.06 27.99 -8.48
CA LEU A 118 1.73 27.56 -8.91
C LEU A 118 0.79 27.32 -7.71
N GLY A 119 1.31 26.86 -6.57
CA GLY A 119 0.57 26.59 -5.34
C GLY A 119 -0.14 27.84 -4.81
N ASP A 120 0.50 29.00 -4.98
CA ASP A 120 -0.06 30.31 -4.63
C ASP A 120 -1.29 30.73 -5.48
N ARG A 121 -1.57 30.06 -6.61
CA ARG A 121 -2.63 30.47 -7.55
C ARG A 121 -3.72 29.44 -7.82
N VAL A 122 -3.48 28.14 -7.56
CA VAL A 122 -4.41 27.05 -7.98
C VAL A 122 -4.67 26.03 -6.85
N GLY A 123 -4.18 26.24 -5.62
CA GLY A 123 -4.39 25.35 -4.47
C GLY A 123 -3.26 24.33 -4.28
N GLN A 124 -3.22 23.70 -3.09
CA GLN A 124 -2.16 22.78 -2.66
C GLN A 124 -2.16 21.49 -3.52
N PHE A 125 -1.38 21.52 -4.61
CA PHE A 125 -1.08 20.34 -5.42
C PHE A 125 0.21 19.69 -4.90
N ASP A 126 0.17 18.42 -4.49
CA ASP A 126 1.33 17.70 -4.00
C ASP A 126 2.21 17.18 -5.16
N TRP A 127 3.14 18.04 -5.60
CA TRP A 127 4.09 17.78 -6.69
C TRP A 127 5.21 16.80 -6.30
N ARG A 128 5.44 16.62 -4.99
CA ARG A 128 6.67 16.01 -4.46
C ARG A 128 6.65 14.49 -4.54
N ASN A 129 5.48 13.85 -4.42
CA ASN A 129 5.33 12.39 -4.47
C ASN A 129 5.00 11.81 -5.86
N ASN A 130 4.65 12.65 -6.85
CA ASN A 130 3.94 12.16 -8.06
C ASN A 130 4.73 12.12 -9.37
N LEU A 131 5.89 12.79 -9.47
CA LEU A 131 6.65 12.93 -10.73
C LEU A 131 7.90 12.06 -10.82
N GLN A 132 8.27 11.37 -9.75
CA GLN A 132 9.68 11.10 -9.53
C GLN A 132 10.26 9.96 -10.38
N SER A 133 9.51 9.06 -11.03
CA SER A 133 10.11 7.72 -11.19
C SER A 133 10.04 6.87 -12.47
N LEU A 134 9.58 7.40 -13.61
CA LEU A 134 9.65 6.63 -14.87
C LEU A 134 10.59 7.22 -15.94
N GLY A 135 11.04 8.48 -15.75
CA GLY A 135 11.65 9.27 -16.79
C GLY A 135 12.99 8.76 -17.33
N LEU A 136 13.88 8.20 -16.50
CA LEU A 136 15.30 8.06 -16.86
C LEU A 136 15.57 7.37 -18.22
N VAL A 137 15.01 6.18 -18.41
CA VAL A 137 15.23 5.41 -19.63
C VAL A 137 14.38 5.95 -20.78
N ILE A 138 13.13 6.35 -20.49
CA ILE A 138 12.18 6.82 -21.51
C ILE A 138 12.64 8.16 -22.10
N VAL A 139 13.11 9.09 -21.26
CA VAL A 139 13.67 10.40 -21.66
C VAL A 139 14.83 10.21 -22.62
N SER A 140 15.79 9.34 -22.30
CA SER A 140 16.94 9.09 -23.17
C SER A 140 16.55 8.43 -24.50
N LEU A 141 15.55 7.54 -24.50
CA LEU A 141 15.03 6.89 -25.71
C LEU A 141 14.24 7.86 -26.59
N LEU A 142 13.41 8.71 -25.99
CA LEU A 142 12.64 9.74 -26.69
C LEU A 142 13.57 10.82 -27.27
N ALA A 143 14.57 11.26 -26.51
CA ALA A 143 15.61 12.16 -27.01
C ALA A 143 16.40 11.54 -28.17
N ASN A 144 16.67 10.23 -28.12
CA ASN A 144 17.31 9.50 -29.20
C ASN A 144 16.42 9.38 -30.46
N GLN A 145 15.10 9.36 -30.31
CA GLN A 145 14.15 9.37 -31.41
C GLN A 145 14.19 10.67 -32.22
N PHE A 146 14.45 11.81 -31.56
CA PHE A 146 14.48 13.13 -32.20
C PHE A 146 15.68 13.35 -33.13
N TRP A 147 16.73 12.55 -33.05
CA TRP A 147 17.98 12.92 -33.70
C TRP A 147 18.03 12.76 -35.21
N LYS A 148 17.55 11.63 -35.74
CA LYS A 148 17.56 11.43 -37.20
C LYS A 148 16.53 12.33 -37.90
N PRO A 149 15.28 12.46 -37.41
CA PRO A 149 14.28 13.31 -38.05
C PRO A 149 14.44 14.80 -37.74
N GLY A 150 15.20 15.15 -36.69
CA GLY A 150 15.22 16.48 -36.07
C GLY A 150 14.10 16.64 -35.03
N LEU A 151 14.21 17.65 -34.17
CA LEU A 151 13.28 17.88 -33.04
C LEU A 151 11.82 17.95 -33.48
N VAL A 152 11.49 18.78 -34.49
CA VAL A 152 10.10 19.02 -34.90
C VAL A 152 9.46 17.76 -35.48
N ARG A 153 10.10 17.13 -36.46
CA ARG A 153 9.57 15.91 -37.11
C ARG A 153 9.58 14.72 -36.15
N GLY A 154 10.58 14.63 -35.29
CA GLY A 154 10.69 13.59 -34.27
C GLY A 154 9.61 13.70 -33.21
N LEU A 155 9.36 14.92 -32.71
CA LEU A 155 8.28 15.20 -31.76
C LEU A 155 6.91 14.95 -32.38
N PHE A 156 6.69 15.40 -33.63
CA PHE A 156 5.46 15.10 -34.36
C PHE A 156 5.22 13.60 -34.51
N ALA A 157 6.24 12.83 -34.92
CA ALA A 157 6.14 11.38 -35.02
C ALA A 157 5.86 10.72 -33.65
N ALA A 158 6.51 11.19 -32.58
CA ALA A 158 6.26 10.70 -31.22
C ALA A 158 4.84 10.99 -30.74
N LEU A 159 4.32 12.20 -30.99
CA LEU A 159 2.95 12.58 -30.65
C LEU A 159 1.92 11.78 -31.42
N VAL A 160 2.10 11.58 -32.73
CA VAL A 160 1.18 10.80 -33.56
C VAL A 160 1.18 9.32 -33.14
N THR A 161 2.36 8.71 -32.98
CA THR A 161 2.44 7.29 -32.56
C THR A 161 1.88 7.09 -31.16
N THR A 162 2.14 8.00 -30.23
CA THR A 162 1.57 7.95 -28.85
C THR A 162 0.07 8.21 -28.86
N GLY A 163 -0.41 9.17 -29.65
CA GLY A 163 -1.84 9.49 -29.76
C GLY A 163 -2.66 8.34 -30.35
N ILE A 164 -2.15 7.66 -31.38
CA ILE A 164 -2.81 6.49 -31.97
C ILE A 164 -2.78 5.31 -30.99
N ALA A 165 -1.64 5.06 -30.35
CA ALA A 165 -1.56 4.03 -29.31
C ALA A 165 -2.51 4.33 -28.14
N TYR A 166 -2.67 5.59 -27.75
CA TYR A 166 -3.65 6.04 -26.75
C TYR A 166 -5.07 5.70 -27.18
N VAL A 167 -5.46 6.02 -28.42
CA VAL A 167 -6.80 5.71 -28.93
C VAL A 167 -7.06 4.20 -28.91
N ILE A 168 -6.10 3.39 -29.36
CA ILE A 168 -6.22 1.93 -29.38
C ILE A 168 -6.35 1.36 -27.95
N VAL A 169 -5.54 1.85 -27.00
CA VAL A 169 -5.60 1.35 -25.62
C VAL A 169 -6.88 1.82 -24.92
N ARG A 170 -7.19 3.13 -24.99
CA ARG A 170 -8.29 3.74 -24.25
C ARG A 170 -9.67 3.34 -24.77
N PHE A 171 -9.85 3.31 -26.09
CA PHE A 171 -11.15 3.01 -26.71
C PHE A 171 -11.23 1.60 -27.30
N GLY A 172 -10.10 0.93 -27.51
CA GLY A 172 -10.05 -0.47 -27.95
C GLY A 172 -9.93 -1.43 -26.78
N LEU A 173 -8.75 -1.49 -26.17
CA LEU A 173 -8.45 -2.49 -25.13
C LEU A 173 -9.30 -2.30 -23.87
N MET A 174 -9.41 -1.09 -23.33
CA MET A 174 -10.13 -0.86 -22.08
C MET A 174 -11.65 -1.04 -22.21
N GLU A 175 -12.23 -0.75 -23.38
CA GLU A 175 -13.68 -0.83 -23.58
C GLU A 175 -14.14 -2.24 -23.95
N PHE A 176 -13.38 -2.93 -24.81
CA PHE A 176 -13.80 -4.23 -25.37
C PHE A 176 -13.20 -5.44 -24.64
N THR A 177 -12.16 -5.27 -23.82
CA THR A 177 -11.46 -6.37 -23.13
C THR A 177 -11.40 -6.16 -21.62
N ASN A 178 -10.90 -7.15 -20.89
CA ASN A 178 -10.71 -7.06 -19.43
C ASN A 178 -9.43 -6.31 -19.00
N PHE A 179 -8.86 -5.45 -19.85
CA PHE A 179 -7.66 -4.67 -19.56
C PHE A 179 -7.96 -3.47 -18.65
N ARG A 180 -7.27 -3.39 -17.50
CA ARG A 180 -7.46 -2.34 -16.47
C ARG A 180 -6.17 -1.57 -16.23
N ILE A 181 -6.26 -0.24 -16.29
CA ILE A 181 -5.12 0.67 -16.10
C ILE A 181 -4.84 1.00 -14.62
N SER A 182 -5.81 0.80 -13.73
CA SER A 182 -5.63 1.03 -12.28
C SER A 182 -4.51 0.17 -11.69
N GLY A 183 -4.44 -1.12 -12.05
CA GLY A 183 -3.36 -2.02 -11.61
C GLY A 183 -1.95 -1.64 -12.12
N ILE A 184 -1.86 -0.85 -13.18
CA ILE A 184 -0.61 -0.32 -13.71
C ILE A 184 -0.07 0.83 -12.82
N SER A 185 -0.97 1.63 -12.20
CA SER A 185 -0.58 2.68 -11.25
C SER A 185 0.16 2.11 -10.05
N TYR A 186 -0.38 1.04 -9.44
CA TYR A 186 0.23 0.33 -8.31
C TYR A 186 1.62 -0.25 -8.63
N LEU A 187 1.79 -0.84 -9.82
CA LEU A 187 3.11 -1.34 -10.26
C LEU A 187 4.10 -0.20 -10.52
N TYR A 188 3.63 0.94 -11.02
CA TYR A 188 4.48 2.10 -11.23
C TYR A 188 4.89 2.77 -9.94
N GLU A 189 4.01 2.86 -8.94
CA GLU A 189 4.28 3.43 -7.63
C GLU A 189 5.27 2.59 -6.81
N GLY A 190 5.16 1.25 -6.88
CA GLY A 190 6.12 0.33 -6.24
C GLY A 190 7.50 0.28 -6.93
N LEU A 191 7.56 0.28 -8.27
CA LEU A 191 8.84 0.41 -9.00
C LEU A 191 9.45 1.80 -8.81
N ALA A 192 8.58 2.80 -8.62
CA ALA A 192 8.99 4.16 -8.42
C ALA A 192 9.74 4.36 -7.11
N SER A 193 9.09 3.96 -6.02
CA SER A 193 9.69 4.10 -4.70
C SER A 193 10.93 3.20 -4.54
N SER A 194 10.95 2.00 -5.13
CA SER A 194 12.05 1.04 -4.93
C SER A 194 13.34 1.33 -5.72
N ILE A 195 13.23 1.74 -6.99
CA ILE A 195 14.42 1.93 -7.85
C ILE A 195 15.02 3.34 -7.70
N LEU A 196 14.21 4.35 -7.36
CA LEU A 196 14.65 5.74 -7.28
C LEU A 196 14.85 6.27 -5.87
N ALA A 197 14.39 5.59 -4.81
CA ALA A 197 14.74 5.98 -3.44
C ALA A 197 16.23 5.81 -3.12
N SER A 198 17.03 5.21 -4.01
CA SER A 198 18.47 5.02 -3.78
C SER A 198 19.33 5.67 -4.87
N PRO A 199 20.04 6.77 -4.58
CA PRO A 199 21.07 7.36 -5.46
C PRO A 199 22.09 6.34 -6.01
N LYS A 200 22.26 5.20 -5.32
CA LYS A 200 23.11 4.08 -5.75
C LYS A 200 22.67 3.49 -7.09
N ALA A 201 21.37 3.44 -7.38
CA ALA A 201 20.86 2.90 -8.65
C ALA A 201 21.32 3.73 -9.86
N TYR A 202 21.34 5.07 -9.73
CA TYR A 202 21.83 5.96 -10.79
C TYR A 202 23.33 5.79 -11.05
N ILE A 203 24.10 5.62 -9.97
CA ILE A 203 25.55 5.39 -10.05
C ILE A 203 25.82 4.06 -10.76
N ILE A 204 25.14 2.97 -10.37
CA ILE A 204 25.28 1.65 -11.00
C ILE A 204 24.91 1.71 -12.48
N LEU A 205 23.78 2.32 -12.83
CA LEU A 205 23.33 2.42 -14.22
C LEU A 205 24.34 3.19 -15.07
N THR A 206 24.83 4.32 -14.59
CA THR A 206 25.77 5.18 -15.33
C THR A 206 27.13 4.52 -15.50
N ILE A 207 27.70 3.96 -14.43
CA ILE A 207 29.00 3.29 -14.47
C ILE A 207 28.93 2.06 -15.38
N THR A 208 27.87 1.27 -15.27
CA THR A 208 27.70 0.10 -16.13
C THR A 208 27.51 0.49 -17.59
N ALA A 209 26.74 1.55 -17.88
CA ALA A 209 26.58 2.04 -19.24
C ALA A 209 27.92 2.52 -19.82
N MET A 210 28.71 3.29 -19.07
CA MET A 210 30.04 3.71 -19.50
C MET A 210 30.97 2.53 -19.74
N LEU A 211 30.95 1.52 -18.85
CA LEU A 211 31.74 0.31 -18.98
C LEU A 211 31.33 -0.49 -20.23
N ALA A 212 30.04 -0.68 -20.44
CA ALA A 212 29.50 -1.35 -21.61
C ALA A 212 29.88 -0.63 -22.92
N SER A 213 29.86 0.72 -22.95
CA SER A 213 30.34 1.48 -24.12
C SER A 213 31.82 1.23 -24.38
N ARG A 214 32.66 1.32 -23.34
CA ARG A 214 34.12 1.10 -23.48
C ARG A 214 34.45 -0.33 -23.89
N MET A 215 33.78 -1.34 -23.34
CA MET A 215 34.00 -2.73 -23.71
C MET A 215 33.52 -3.01 -25.14
N ASN A 216 32.47 -2.33 -25.58
CA ASN A 216 32.01 -2.40 -26.96
C ASN A 216 33.05 -1.81 -27.94
N LEU A 217 33.65 -0.66 -27.63
CA LEU A 217 34.66 -0.01 -28.48
C LEU A 217 36.00 -0.76 -28.47
N LYS A 218 36.50 -1.17 -27.29
CA LYS A 218 37.84 -1.75 -27.14
C LYS A 218 37.91 -3.22 -27.55
N TYR A 219 36.90 -4.00 -27.18
CA TYR A 219 36.91 -5.47 -27.38
C TYR A 219 35.88 -5.94 -28.42
N GLY A 220 35.09 -5.03 -29.01
CA GLY A 220 34.06 -5.38 -29.99
C GLY A 220 32.87 -6.17 -29.40
N TRP A 221 32.72 -6.21 -28.07
CA TRP A 221 31.63 -6.95 -27.41
C TRP A 221 30.29 -6.30 -27.74
N ASP A 222 29.41 -6.98 -28.47
CA ASP A 222 28.14 -6.39 -28.91
C ASP A 222 26.99 -6.75 -27.96
N PHE A 223 26.47 -5.76 -27.24
CA PHE A 223 25.38 -5.93 -26.26
C PHE A 223 24.00 -5.53 -26.78
N SER A 224 23.84 -5.24 -28.08
CA SER A 224 22.59 -4.74 -28.69
C SER A 224 22.05 -3.41 -28.13
N GLY A 225 22.80 -2.76 -27.24
CA GLY A 225 22.43 -1.53 -26.56
C GLY A 225 23.20 -1.45 -25.25
N VAL A 226 23.77 -0.28 -24.97
CA VAL A 226 24.57 -0.04 -23.77
C VAL A 226 23.72 -0.16 -22.49
N LEU A 227 22.40 0.02 -22.61
CA LEU A 227 21.44 -0.12 -21.51
C LEU A 227 21.18 -1.57 -21.10
N ILE A 228 21.35 -2.57 -21.97
CA ILE A 228 21.01 -3.96 -21.63
C ILE A 228 21.86 -4.46 -20.45
N PRO A 229 23.20 -4.34 -20.48
CA PRO A 229 24.03 -4.65 -19.31
C PRO A 229 23.75 -3.75 -18.10
N ALA A 230 23.46 -2.47 -18.31
CA ALA A 230 23.19 -1.51 -17.23
C ALA A 230 21.90 -1.81 -16.47
N LEU A 231 20.85 -2.22 -17.18
CA LEU A 231 19.58 -2.65 -16.61
C LEU A 231 19.73 -3.98 -15.86
N ILE A 232 20.51 -4.92 -16.38
CA ILE A 232 20.83 -6.18 -15.69
C ILE A 232 21.69 -5.92 -14.45
N ALA A 233 22.56 -4.90 -14.46
CA ALA A 233 23.38 -4.56 -13.31
C ALA A 233 22.54 -4.21 -12.07
N LEU A 234 21.40 -3.54 -12.27
CA LEU A 234 20.45 -3.24 -11.20
C LEU A 234 19.75 -4.49 -10.64
N GLN A 235 19.76 -5.60 -11.37
CA GLN A 235 19.09 -6.84 -10.99
C GLN A 235 19.98 -7.80 -10.22
N TRP A 236 21.23 -7.46 -9.94
CA TRP A 236 22.07 -8.31 -9.09
C TRP A 236 21.54 -8.45 -7.66
N TYR A 237 20.63 -7.56 -7.24
CA TYR A 237 19.87 -7.67 -6.00
C TYR A 237 18.71 -8.69 -6.08
N GLN A 238 18.31 -9.09 -7.28
CA GLN A 238 17.26 -10.09 -7.54
C GLN A 238 17.76 -11.12 -8.58
N PRO A 239 18.66 -12.04 -8.20
CA PRO A 239 19.29 -12.96 -9.15
C PRO A 239 18.27 -13.87 -9.87
N SER A 240 17.14 -14.18 -9.21
CA SER A 240 16.03 -14.91 -9.82
C SER A 240 15.47 -14.20 -11.06
N LYS A 241 15.45 -12.86 -11.06
CA LYS A 241 15.00 -12.04 -12.20
C LYS A 241 15.96 -12.05 -13.37
N ILE A 242 17.27 -12.12 -13.11
CA ILE A 242 18.28 -12.28 -14.16
C ILE A 242 18.09 -13.64 -14.84
N LEU A 243 17.94 -14.70 -14.04
CA LEU A 243 17.79 -16.06 -14.55
C LEU A 243 16.51 -16.21 -15.38
N THR A 244 15.37 -15.75 -14.86
CA THR A 244 14.08 -15.80 -15.58
C THR A 244 14.12 -15.00 -16.88
N SER A 245 14.76 -13.82 -16.92
CA SER A 245 14.95 -13.05 -18.16
C SER A 245 15.73 -13.81 -19.24
N PHE A 246 16.79 -14.53 -18.85
CA PHE A 246 17.60 -15.29 -19.81
C PHE A 246 16.92 -16.58 -20.27
N ILE A 247 16.19 -17.26 -19.38
CA ILE A 247 15.35 -18.40 -19.76
C ILE A 247 14.29 -17.93 -20.76
N GLU A 248 13.58 -16.85 -20.45
CA GLU A 248 12.57 -16.27 -21.33
C GLU A 248 13.16 -15.88 -22.70
N ALA A 249 14.32 -15.20 -22.71
CA ALA A 249 15.01 -14.85 -23.95
C ALA A 249 15.40 -16.10 -24.76
N GLY A 250 15.84 -17.18 -24.09
CA GLY A 250 16.16 -18.45 -24.71
C GLY A 250 14.95 -19.14 -25.34
N VAL A 251 13.81 -19.14 -24.65
CA VAL A 251 12.54 -19.68 -25.16
C VAL A 251 12.08 -18.89 -26.38
N ILE A 252 12.06 -17.55 -26.31
CA ILE A 252 11.68 -16.69 -27.43
C ILE A 252 12.62 -16.93 -28.63
N TYR A 253 13.93 -17.01 -28.39
CA TYR A 253 14.92 -17.28 -29.42
C TYR A 253 14.68 -18.64 -30.10
N ALA A 254 14.45 -19.71 -29.32
CA ALA A 254 14.23 -21.05 -29.83
C ALA A 254 12.93 -21.12 -30.67
N VAL A 255 11.83 -20.58 -30.14
CA VAL A 255 10.53 -20.57 -30.85
C VAL A 255 10.62 -19.72 -32.11
N ALA A 256 11.22 -18.54 -32.07
CA ALA A 256 11.38 -17.69 -33.25
C ALA A 256 12.26 -18.35 -34.32
N SER A 257 13.35 -19.01 -33.91
CA SER A 257 14.22 -19.75 -34.82
C SER A 257 13.49 -20.92 -35.47
N LEU A 258 12.62 -21.61 -34.73
CA LEU A 258 11.80 -22.70 -35.25
C LEU A 258 10.74 -22.18 -36.23
N VAL A 259 10.02 -21.11 -35.87
CA VAL A 259 9.00 -20.47 -36.72
C VAL A 259 9.62 -19.97 -38.03
N LEU A 260 10.78 -19.32 -37.99
CA LEU A 260 11.47 -18.84 -39.20
C LEU A 260 12.00 -19.97 -40.10
N ARG A 261 12.17 -21.19 -39.57
CA ARG A 261 12.52 -22.39 -40.37
C ARG A 261 11.32 -23.05 -41.04
N THR A 262 10.09 -22.67 -40.70
CA THR A 262 8.89 -23.25 -41.33
C THR A 262 8.78 -22.84 -42.81
N PRO A 263 8.21 -23.69 -43.68
CA PRO A 263 8.17 -23.43 -45.13
C PRO A 263 7.43 -22.14 -45.53
N ILE A 264 6.51 -21.66 -44.68
CA ILE A 264 5.78 -20.40 -44.88
C ILE A 264 6.73 -19.20 -44.77
N PHE A 265 7.66 -19.23 -43.82
CA PHE A 265 8.57 -18.12 -43.54
C PHE A 265 9.95 -18.28 -44.17
N ALA A 266 10.38 -19.52 -44.47
CA ALA A 266 11.66 -19.80 -45.10
C ALA A 266 11.82 -19.15 -46.49
N ASN A 267 10.71 -18.97 -47.22
CA ASN A 267 10.69 -18.36 -48.56
C ASN A 267 10.36 -16.86 -48.54
N THR A 268 10.19 -16.26 -47.36
CA THR A 268 9.82 -14.83 -47.22
C THR A 268 10.94 -14.04 -46.56
N THR A 269 11.32 -12.89 -47.12
CA THR A 269 12.33 -12.00 -46.52
C THR A 269 11.75 -11.23 -45.33
N ILE A 270 11.97 -11.74 -44.11
CA ILE A 270 11.59 -11.07 -42.86
C ILE A 270 12.77 -10.26 -42.32
N GLU A 271 12.78 -8.97 -42.65
CA GLU A 271 13.78 -8.00 -42.17
C GLU A 271 13.13 -6.76 -41.53
N GLY A 272 13.94 -5.98 -40.79
CA GLY A 272 13.52 -4.71 -40.19
C GLY A 272 12.32 -4.84 -39.24
N ALA A 273 11.31 -3.98 -39.42
CA ALA A 273 10.12 -3.93 -38.55
C ALA A 273 9.32 -5.24 -38.54
N ARG A 274 9.29 -6.01 -39.64
CA ARG A 274 8.57 -7.29 -39.71
C ARG A 274 9.18 -8.31 -38.75
N LYS A 275 10.51 -8.33 -38.66
CA LYS A 275 11.23 -9.21 -37.72
C LYS A 275 10.98 -8.81 -36.27
N ILE A 276 11.01 -7.52 -35.97
CA ILE A 276 10.72 -7.00 -34.63
C ILE A 276 9.31 -7.43 -34.21
N LEU A 277 8.30 -7.22 -35.05
CA LEU A 277 6.92 -7.63 -34.76
C LEU A 277 6.80 -9.12 -34.49
N LEU A 278 7.48 -9.97 -35.26
CA LEU A 278 7.44 -11.42 -35.05
C LEU A 278 7.94 -11.80 -33.65
N PHE A 279 9.11 -11.31 -33.24
CA PHE A 279 9.67 -11.63 -31.93
C PHE A 279 8.83 -11.08 -30.78
N PHE A 280 8.28 -9.87 -30.93
CA PHE A 280 7.37 -9.30 -29.95
C PHE A 280 6.06 -10.08 -29.81
N ASN A 281 5.49 -10.56 -30.92
CA ASN A 281 4.31 -11.41 -30.89
C ASN A 281 4.58 -12.76 -30.22
N ILE A 282 5.71 -13.40 -30.53
CA ILE A 282 6.12 -14.65 -29.87
C ILE A 282 6.28 -14.43 -28.36
N ALA A 283 6.95 -13.34 -27.97
CA ALA A 283 7.12 -13.00 -26.56
C ALA A 283 5.79 -12.72 -25.85
N PHE A 284 4.87 -12.02 -26.52
CA PHE A 284 3.55 -11.71 -25.98
C PHE A 284 2.69 -12.97 -25.81
N ILE A 285 2.65 -13.83 -26.84
CA ILE A 285 1.94 -15.12 -26.80
C ILE A 285 2.52 -16.02 -25.71
N TYR A 286 3.85 -16.11 -25.60
CA TYR A 286 4.51 -16.88 -24.55
C TYR A 286 4.05 -16.42 -23.16
N LYS A 287 4.05 -15.11 -22.89
CA LYS A 287 3.59 -14.56 -21.60
C LYS A 287 2.10 -14.78 -21.36
N LEU A 288 1.29 -14.69 -22.41
CA LEU A 288 -0.15 -14.95 -22.34
C LEU A 288 -0.41 -16.41 -21.95
N LEU A 289 0.25 -17.35 -22.61
CA LEU A 289 0.16 -18.79 -22.29
C LEU A 289 0.68 -19.09 -20.90
N LEU A 290 1.82 -18.50 -20.49
CA LEU A 290 2.37 -18.67 -19.15
C LEU A 290 1.40 -18.16 -18.07
N GLY A 291 0.80 -16.99 -18.30
CA GLY A 291 -0.21 -16.44 -17.40
C GLY A 291 -1.44 -17.35 -17.27
N TYR A 292 -1.97 -17.87 -18.38
CA TYR A 292 -3.07 -18.85 -18.31
C TYR A 292 -2.67 -20.17 -17.65
N ALA A 293 -1.45 -20.65 -17.88
CA ALA A 293 -0.95 -21.87 -17.26
C ALA A 293 -0.87 -21.73 -15.73
N VAL A 294 -0.33 -20.61 -15.23
CA VAL A 294 -0.21 -20.36 -13.78
C VAL A 294 -1.57 -20.29 -13.10
N VAL A 295 -2.56 -19.64 -13.73
CA VAL A 295 -3.96 -19.65 -13.25
C VAL A 295 -4.52 -21.07 -13.26
N ALA A 296 -4.33 -21.82 -14.36
CA ALA A 296 -4.86 -23.17 -14.50
C ALA A 296 -4.26 -24.17 -13.49
N PHE A 297 -2.98 -24.01 -13.14
CA PHE A 297 -2.28 -24.86 -12.17
C PHE A 297 -2.41 -24.37 -10.72
N SER A 298 -3.17 -23.30 -10.45
CA SER A 298 -3.39 -22.73 -9.11
C SER A 298 -2.09 -22.51 -8.31
N ILE A 299 -1.03 -22.05 -9.00
CA ILE A 299 0.26 -21.79 -8.37
C ILE A 299 0.20 -20.44 -7.67
N ASP A 300 0.34 -20.43 -6.33
CA ASP A 300 0.30 -19.22 -5.49
C ASP A 300 1.62 -18.43 -5.55
N ILE A 301 2.01 -18.03 -6.77
CA ILE A 301 3.17 -17.19 -7.03
C ILE A 301 2.68 -15.94 -7.76
N LYS A 302 3.15 -14.77 -7.33
CA LYS A 302 2.83 -13.50 -7.99
C LYS A 302 3.22 -13.58 -9.47
N MET A 303 2.24 -13.42 -10.36
CA MET A 303 2.43 -13.52 -11.82
C MET A 303 3.57 -12.65 -12.36
N THR A 304 3.77 -11.46 -11.78
CA THR A 304 4.84 -10.55 -12.16
C THR A 304 6.23 -11.11 -11.86
N ASP A 305 6.35 -12.06 -10.93
CA ASP A 305 7.62 -12.64 -10.51
C ASP A 305 8.14 -13.66 -11.52
N LEU A 306 7.22 -14.30 -12.25
CA LEU A 306 7.50 -15.25 -13.33
C LEU A 306 7.93 -14.59 -14.65
N PHE A 307 7.60 -13.31 -14.87
CA PHE A 307 8.09 -12.57 -16.03
C PHE A 307 9.52 -12.08 -15.81
N GLY A 308 10.35 -12.19 -16.86
CA GLY A 308 11.71 -11.67 -16.84
C GLY A 308 11.73 -10.16 -16.57
N PHE A 309 12.81 -9.70 -15.91
CA PHE A 309 13.09 -8.29 -15.72
C PHE A 309 13.18 -7.53 -17.04
N GLY A 310 12.55 -6.36 -17.05
CA GLY A 310 12.42 -5.53 -18.22
C GLY A 310 11.51 -6.23 -19.22
N TYR A 311 10.27 -5.76 -19.30
CA TYR A 311 9.19 -6.25 -20.18
C TYR A 311 9.58 -6.48 -21.65
N LEU A 312 10.72 -5.93 -22.06
CA LEU A 312 11.31 -5.87 -23.39
C LEU A 312 12.69 -6.52 -23.51
N LEU A 313 13.37 -6.68 -22.39
CA LEU A 313 14.78 -7.05 -22.35
C LEU A 313 14.98 -8.45 -22.93
N SER A 314 14.14 -9.40 -22.52
CA SER A 314 14.13 -10.78 -23.01
C SER A 314 13.96 -10.84 -24.53
N THR A 315 13.01 -10.07 -25.07
CA THR A 315 12.71 -10.01 -26.51
C THR A 315 13.85 -9.35 -27.30
N LEU A 316 14.44 -8.26 -26.81
CA LEU A 316 15.57 -7.59 -27.46
C LEU A 316 16.83 -8.48 -27.47
N ILE A 317 17.11 -9.18 -26.37
CA ILE A 317 18.19 -10.17 -26.29
C ILE A 317 17.95 -11.30 -27.30
N ALA A 318 16.73 -11.82 -27.38
CA ALA A 318 16.36 -12.89 -28.31
C ALA A 318 16.53 -12.47 -29.79
N ILE A 319 16.04 -11.28 -30.16
CA ILE A 319 16.21 -10.71 -31.52
C ILE A 319 17.69 -10.67 -31.88
N LYS A 320 18.53 -10.14 -30.98
CA LYS A 320 19.96 -9.99 -31.27
C LYS A 320 20.70 -11.32 -31.34
N ALA A 321 20.38 -12.23 -30.43
CA ALA A 321 20.96 -13.55 -30.43
C ALA A 321 20.67 -14.29 -31.75
N HIS A 322 19.49 -14.08 -32.33
CA HIS A 322 19.15 -14.55 -33.66
C HIS A 322 19.89 -13.82 -34.78
N ASP A 323 20.02 -12.49 -34.73
CA ASP A 323 20.74 -11.74 -35.78
C ASP A 323 22.20 -12.20 -35.92
N LYS A 324 22.83 -12.57 -34.81
CA LYS A 324 24.26 -12.85 -34.77
C LYS A 324 24.63 -14.30 -34.52
N ASN A 325 23.66 -15.19 -34.25
CA ASN A 325 23.89 -16.60 -33.91
C ASN A 325 24.90 -16.82 -32.76
N ILE A 326 24.93 -15.93 -31.78
CA ILE A 326 25.92 -15.93 -30.68
C ILE A 326 25.27 -15.84 -29.30
N PHE A 327 24.15 -16.54 -29.07
CA PHE A 327 23.40 -16.49 -27.81
C PHE A 327 24.30 -16.69 -26.56
N PRO A 328 25.16 -17.74 -26.47
CA PRO A 328 25.96 -17.97 -25.26
C PRO A 328 27.03 -16.89 -25.04
N ARG A 329 27.58 -16.34 -26.13
CA ARG A 329 28.61 -15.29 -26.08
C ARG A 329 28.00 -13.96 -25.61
N LEU A 330 26.82 -13.62 -26.12
CA LEU A 330 26.05 -12.43 -25.73
C LEU A 330 25.64 -12.50 -24.26
N LEU A 331 25.19 -13.67 -23.80
CA LEU A 331 24.85 -13.91 -22.40
C LEU A 331 26.06 -13.67 -21.50
N ARG A 332 27.19 -14.32 -21.80
CA ARG A 332 28.42 -14.18 -21.01
C ARG A 332 28.92 -12.75 -20.95
N SER A 333 29.02 -12.06 -22.09
CA SER A 333 29.56 -10.70 -22.11
C SER A 333 28.65 -9.72 -21.37
N THR A 334 27.33 -9.82 -21.56
CA THR A 334 26.35 -8.98 -20.86
C THR A 334 26.40 -9.20 -19.35
N LEU A 335 26.45 -10.45 -18.90
CA LEU A 335 26.48 -10.81 -17.48
C LEU A 335 27.77 -10.33 -16.82
N GLN A 336 28.93 -10.54 -17.47
CA GLN A 336 30.22 -10.06 -16.97
C GLN A 336 30.26 -8.53 -16.83
N VAL A 337 29.84 -7.79 -17.85
CA VAL A 337 29.83 -6.32 -17.79
C VAL A 337 28.85 -5.81 -16.74
N SER A 338 27.68 -6.44 -16.63
CA SER A 338 26.68 -6.07 -15.61
C SER A 338 27.19 -6.30 -14.19
N LEU A 339 27.90 -7.42 -13.94
CA LEU A 339 28.44 -7.76 -12.63
C LEU A 339 29.55 -6.79 -12.20
N VAL A 340 30.49 -6.52 -13.12
CA VAL A 340 31.56 -5.55 -12.87
C VAL A 340 30.99 -4.15 -12.67
N GLY A 341 29.98 -3.79 -13.47
CA GLY A 341 29.28 -2.51 -13.33
C GLY A 341 28.55 -2.35 -12.00
N ALA A 342 27.86 -3.39 -11.53
CA ALA A 342 27.22 -3.42 -10.21
C ALA A 342 28.24 -3.31 -9.07
N ALA A 343 29.33 -4.07 -9.14
CA ALA A 343 30.40 -4.04 -8.13
C ALA A 343 31.06 -2.64 -8.06
N LEU A 344 31.48 -2.09 -9.20
CA LEU A 344 32.07 -0.74 -9.26
C LEU A 344 31.07 0.35 -8.85
N GLY A 345 29.79 0.20 -9.23
CA GLY A 345 28.73 1.11 -8.82
C GLY A 345 28.52 1.14 -7.31
N ASN A 346 28.56 -0.02 -6.66
CA ASN A 346 28.48 -0.12 -5.21
C ASN A 346 29.71 0.45 -4.51
N ILE A 347 30.91 0.16 -5.00
CA ILE A 347 32.15 0.74 -4.45
C ILE A 347 32.11 2.27 -4.56
N ALA A 348 31.73 2.81 -5.72
CA ALA A 348 31.61 4.26 -5.92
C ALA A 348 30.52 4.88 -5.03
N GLY A 349 29.37 4.23 -4.91
CA GLY A 349 28.28 4.68 -4.04
C GLY A 349 28.68 4.70 -2.56
N PHE A 350 29.38 3.66 -2.10
CA PHE A 350 29.90 3.59 -0.73
C PHE A 350 31.00 4.62 -0.47
N ALA A 351 31.95 4.78 -1.41
CA ALA A 351 33.01 5.78 -1.30
C ALA A 351 32.45 7.21 -1.25
N LEU A 352 31.44 7.52 -2.07
CA LEU A 352 30.79 8.83 -2.06
C LEU A 352 30.02 9.09 -0.76
N SER A 353 29.35 8.05 -0.24
CA SER A 353 28.65 8.10 1.05
C SER A 353 29.64 8.34 2.21
N ALA A 354 30.83 7.75 2.16
CA ALA A 354 31.87 7.93 3.17
C ALA A 354 32.60 9.28 3.05
N ALA A 355 32.79 9.79 1.83
CA ALA A 355 33.57 11.01 1.57
C ALA A 355 32.83 12.32 1.85
N VAL A 356 31.49 12.31 1.90
CA VAL A 356 30.69 13.53 2.12
C VAL A 356 29.66 13.34 3.25
N PRO A 357 30.09 13.47 4.53
CA PRO A 357 29.21 13.26 5.70
C PRO A 357 28.02 14.23 5.75
N GLY A 358 28.17 15.45 5.22
CA GLY A 358 27.11 16.47 5.18
C GLY A 358 26.02 16.22 4.13
N VAL A 359 26.35 15.49 3.06
CA VAL A 359 25.39 15.10 2.01
C VAL A 359 24.51 13.96 2.52
N ALA A 360 25.08 12.97 3.22
CA ALA A 360 24.30 11.93 3.90
C ALA A 360 23.30 12.51 4.94
N ARG A 361 23.68 13.57 5.66
CA ARG A 361 22.81 14.29 6.60
C ARG A 361 21.72 15.11 5.91
N GLY A 362 22.04 15.92 4.91
CA GLY A 362 21.03 16.70 4.18
C GLY A 362 20.03 15.81 3.42
N PHE A 363 20.47 14.69 2.86
CA PHE A 363 19.57 13.72 2.20
C PHE A 363 18.76 12.89 3.22
N SER A 364 19.31 12.58 4.40
CA SER A 364 18.55 11.93 5.48
C SER A 364 17.59 12.89 6.19
N GLU A 365 17.87 14.19 6.27
CA GLU A 365 16.94 15.21 6.80
C GLU A 365 15.79 15.48 5.84
N LEU A 366 16.05 15.47 4.52
CA LEU A 366 15.00 15.59 3.48
C LEU A 366 14.10 14.34 3.37
N THR A 367 14.53 13.19 3.93
CA THR A 367 13.76 11.93 3.99
C THR A 367 13.40 11.50 5.41
N SER A 368 13.80 12.26 6.43
CA SER A 368 13.45 11.98 7.81
C SER A 368 11.98 12.34 8.03
N PRO A 369 11.16 11.41 8.54
CA PRO A 369 9.88 11.76 9.12
C PRO A 369 10.10 12.88 10.15
N THR A 370 9.29 13.95 10.09
CA THR A 370 9.22 15.00 11.13
C THR A 370 9.03 14.35 12.52
N ALA A 371 9.39 15.03 13.61
CA ALA A 371 9.25 14.48 14.97
C ALA A 371 7.84 13.93 15.26
N GLU A 372 6.81 14.60 14.72
CA GLU A 372 5.41 14.17 14.71
C GLU A 372 5.20 12.83 13.98
N ARG A 373 5.81 12.68 12.80
CA ARG A 373 5.76 11.46 11.99
C ARG A 373 6.57 10.32 12.62
N ARG A 374 7.54 10.60 13.50
CA ARG A 374 8.29 9.57 14.25
C ARG A 374 7.53 9.00 15.45
N GLY A 375 6.79 9.84 16.18
CA GLY A 375 5.86 9.37 17.21
C GLY A 375 4.80 8.44 16.64
N ARG A 376 4.27 8.77 15.45
CA ARG A 376 3.30 7.94 14.71
C ARG A 376 3.80 6.52 14.41
N TYR A 377 5.10 6.30 14.15
CA TYR A 377 5.62 4.95 13.90
C TYR A 377 5.58 4.03 15.12
N ALA A 378 5.77 4.56 16.32
CA ALA A 378 5.71 3.77 17.55
C ALA A 378 4.29 3.27 17.78
N ALA A 379 3.32 4.18 17.65
CA ALA A 379 1.90 3.88 17.76
C ALA A 379 1.45 2.83 16.73
N LEU A 380 1.81 3.03 15.46
CA LEU A 380 1.53 2.07 14.38
C LEU A 380 2.20 0.71 14.63
N ALA A 381 3.42 0.68 15.16
CA ALA A 381 4.11 -0.57 15.49
C ALA A 381 3.40 -1.36 16.59
N LEU A 382 2.89 -0.68 17.61
CA LEU A 382 2.13 -1.30 18.71
C LEU A 382 0.75 -1.78 18.24
N ALA A 383 0.08 -0.97 17.41
CA ALA A 383 -1.18 -1.36 16.78
C ALA A 383 -0.98 -2.60 15.89
N ALA A 384 0.09 -2.64 15.10
CA ALA A 384 0.44 -3.80 14.27
C ALA A 384 0.80 -5.04 15.09
N ALA A 385 1.49 -4.89 16.23
CA ALA A 385 1.80 -5.99 17.15
C ALA A 385 0.52 -6.60 17.74
N THR A 386 -0.37 -5.74 18.23
CA THR A 386 -1.65 -6.13 18.84
C THR A 386 -2.58 -6.77 17.79
N GLY A 387 -2.66 -6.20 16.59
CA GLY A 387 -3.43 -6.78 15.50
C GLY A 387 -2.90 -8.13 15.00
N ASP A 388 -1.58 -8.33 14.97
CA ASP A 388 -0.99 -9.64 14.67
C ASP A 388 -1.33 -10.68 15.74
N ALA A 389 -1.35 -10.29 17.01
CA ALA A 389 -1.78 -11.16 18.12
C ALA A 389 -3.24 -11.63 17.95
N HIS A 390 -4.17 -10.72 17.66
CA HIS A 390 -5.57 -11.08 17.39
C HIS A 390 -5.72 -12.05 16.21
N LEU A 391 -5.00 -11.79 15.10
CA LEU A 391 -5.03 -12.69 13.95
C LEU A 391 -4.49 -14.09 14.27
N ARG A 392 -3.51 -14.16 15.18
CA ARG A 392 -2.91 -15.43 15.61
C ARG A 392 -3.82 -16.21 16.53
N ASP A 393 -4.47 -15.54 17.47
CA ASP A 393 -5.44 -16.12 18.37
C ASP A 393 -6.57 -16.79 17.57
N ILE A 394 -7.16 -16.07 16.62
CA ILE A 394 -8.21 -16.59 15.72
C ILE A 394 -7.74 -17.81 14.91
N ARG A 395 -6.45 -17.83 14.52
CA ARG A 395 -5.86 -18.93 13.76
C ARG A 395 -5.39 -20.10 14.64
N GLY A 396 -5.38 -19.94 15.96
CA GLY A 396 -4.77 -20.89 16.89
C GLY A 396 -3.28 -21.08 16.66
N THR A 397 -2.56 -19.99 16.34
CA THR A 397 -1.11 -20.00 16.04
C THR A 397 -0.34 -19.10 17.01
N GLY A 398 0.97 -19.32 17.16
CA GLY A 398 1.84 -18.44 17.97
C GLY A 398 2.96 -17.82 17.13
N ALA A 399 3.81 -17.00 17.75
CA ALA A 399 4.99 -16.40 17.11
C ALA A 399 6.30 -16.79 17.82
N GLU A 400 6.59 -18.09 17.91
CA GLU A 400 7.84 -18.55 18.54
C GLU A 400 9.10 -17.95 17.86
N LEU A 401 10.11 -17.65 18.68
CA LEU A 401 11.44 -17.26 18.23
C LEU A 401 12.25 -18.50 17.84
N ALA A 402 13.01 -18.41 16.75
CA ALA A 402 14.05 -19.40 16.51
C ALA A 402 15.10 -19.31 17.63
N ALA A 403 15.73 -20.44 17.97
CA ALA A 403 16.69 -20.49 19.07
C ALA A 403 17.87 -19.51 18.90
N GLY A 404 18.27 -19.22 17.66
CA GLY A 404 19.29 -18.20 17.36
C GLY A 404 18.79 -16.77 17.61
N ASP A 405 17.55 -16.46 17.22
CA ASP A 405 16.98 -15.12 17.29
C ASP A 405 16.72 -14.69 18.73
N ALA A 406 16.34 -15.62 19.62
CA ALA A 406 16.19 -15.35 21.05
C ALA A 406 17.52 -14.95 21.71
N GLY A 407 18.62 -15.63 21.35
CA GLY A 407 19.96 -15.30 21.87
C GLY A 407 20.55 -14.01 21.29
N GLU A 408 20.19 -13.64 20.06
CA GLU A 408 20.53 -12.33 19.48
C GLU A 408 19.71 -11.20 20.11
N LEU A 409 18.40 -11.40 20.34
CA LEU A 409 17.56 -10.45 21.05
C LEU A 409 18.11 -10.15 22.44
N GLY A 410 18.51 -11.17 23.19
CA GLY A 410 19.05 -10.98 24.53
C GLY A 410 20.33 -10.14 24.54
N ARG A 411 21.23 -10.35 23.56
CA ARG A 411 22.42 -9.51 23.38
C ARG A 411 22.06 -8.09 22.99
N LEU A 412 21.03 -7.91 22.18
CA LEU A 412 20.55 -6.60 21.75
C LEU A 412 19.98 -5.80 22.93
N ILE A 413 19.16 -6.42 23.77
CA ILE A 413 18.59 -5.81 24.98
C ILE A 413 19.72 -5.37 25.92
N ALA A 414 20.66 -6.27 26.22
CA ALA A 414 21.80 -5.96 27.06
C ALA A 414 22.66 -4.82 26.50
N LEU A 415 22.84 -4.76 25.17
CA LEU A 415 23.56 -3.69 24.50
C LEU A 415 22.82 -2.34 24.62
N VAL A 416 21.50 -2.33 24.43
CA VAL A 416 20.66 -1.13 24.52
C VAL A 416 20.67 -0.57 25.94
N GLU A 417 20.47 -1.43 26.95
CA GLU A 417 20.50 -1.02 28.36
C GLU A 417 21.88 -0.51 28.78
N ALA A 418 22.97 -1.18 28.36
CA ALA A 418 24.33 -0.76 28.67
C ALA A 418 24.75 0.56 28.00
N ASN A 419 24.07 0.96 26.92
CA ASN A 419 24.38 2.17 26.14
C ASN A 419 23.24 3.18 26.16
N ALA A 420 22.39 3.16 27.19
CA ALA A 420 21.30 4.11 27.36
C ALA A 420 21.81 5.56 27.20
N GLY A 421 21.25 6.31 26.24
CA GLY A 421 21.65 7.69 25.94
C GLY A 421 22.84 7.87 24.98
N SER A 422 23.46 6.79 24.50
CA SER A 422 24.56 6.89 23.53
C SER A 422 24.04 7.27 22.13
N PRO A 423 24.70 8.21 21.41
CA PRO A 423 24.40 8.49 20.00
C PRO A 423 24.56 7.27 19.08
N PHE A 424 25.29 6.24 19.53
CA PHE A 424 25.53 5.01 18.78
C PHE A 424 24.26 4.21 18.47
N LEU A 425 23.23 4.28 19.34
CA LEU A 425 21.95 3.59 19.14
C LEU A 425 21.04 4.26 18.07
N ARG A 426 21.48 5.37 17.47
CA ARG A 426 20.69 6.18 16.52
C ARG A 426 20.79 5.70 15.08
N GLU A 427 21.80 4.91 14.74
CA GLU A 427 21.90 4.26 13.43
C GLU A 427 21.09 2.96 13.46
N THR A 428 20.14 2.80 12.51
CA THR A 428 19.31 1.60 12.37
C THR A 428 20.21 0.35 12.38
N TYR A 429 20.16 -0.42 13.46
CA TYR A 429 20.91 -1.65 13.59
C TYR A 429 20.03 -2.81 13.12
N GLU A 430 20.44 -3.46 12.03
CA GLU A 430 19.89 -4.75 11.62
C GLU A 430 20.77 -5.84 12.25
N ALA A 431 20.33 -6.36 13.40
CA ALA A 431 20.90 -7.58 13.97
C ALA A 431 20.24 -8.79 13.28
N ALA A 432 20.89 -9.96 13.32
CA ALA A 432 20.32 -11.18 12.75
C ALA A 432 18.89 -11.44 13.28
N GLY A 433 17.89 -11.15 12.45
CA GLY A 433 16.46 -11.33 12.77
C GLY A 433 15.74 -10.15 13.43
N TRP A 434 16.41 -9.02 13.73
CA TRP A 434 15.81 -7.88 14.45
C TRP A 434 16.11 -6.53 13.79
N ASN A 435 15.07 -5.72 13.67
CA ASN A 435 15.12 -4.34 13.20
C ASN A 435 15.05 -3.40 14.40
N MET A 436 16.10 -2.60 14.59
CA MET A 436 16.13 -1.54 15.60
C MET A 436 16.01 -0.18 14.92
N ARG A 437 15.10 0.68 15.40
CA ARG A 437 14.86 2.00 14.85
C ARG A 437 14.70 3.04 15.96
N ALA A 438 15.46 4.12 15.88
CA ALA A 438 15.26 5.28 16.75
C ALA A 438 13.98 6.02 16.37
N LEU A 439 13.09 6.21 17.35
CA LEU A 439 11.85 6.97 17.19
C LEU A 439 12.08 8.45 17.56
N SER A 440 12.75 8.70 18.68
CA SER A 440 13.17 10.05 19.11
C SER A 440 14.50 9.96 19.87
N ASP A 441 14.99 11.09 20.37
CA ASP A 441 16.26 11.11 21.12
C ASP A 441 16.23 10.24 22.39
N ASP A 442 15.03 9.98 22.90
CA ASP A 442 14.71 9.23 24.10
C ASP A 442 14.03 7.87 23.85
N ARG A 443 13.68 7.52 22.60
CA ARG A 443 12.87 6.34 22.27
C ARG A 443 13.47 5.47 21.18
N LEU A 444 13.50 4.17 21.42
CA LEU A 444 14.01 3.16 20.49
C LEU A 444 12.99 2.03 20.35
N LEU A 445 12.65 1.67 19.11
CA LEU A 445 11.78 0.56 18.77
C LEU A 445 12.61 -0.62 18.27
N ILE A 446 12.34 -1.81 18.79
CA ILE A 446 12.90 -3.08 18.34
C ILE A 446 11.73 -3.96 17.87
N GLN A 447 11.84 -4.48 16.65
CA GLN A 447 10.86 -5.38 16.05
C GLN A 447 11.54 -6.54 15.34
N ARG A 448 10.80 -7.62 15.13
CA ARG A 448 11.29 -8.75 14.33
C ARG A 448 11.45 -8.37 12.86
N ALA A 449 12.56 -8.79 12.27
CA ALA A 449 12.85 -8.65 10.85
C ALA A 449 12.46 -9.88 10.03
N ASP A 450 12.20 -11.01 10.71
CA ASP A 450 11.91 -12.30 10.09
C ASP A 450 10.51 -12.40 9.47
N GLY A 451 9.62 -11.46 9.80
CA GLY A 451 8.23 -11.43 9.34
C GLY A 451 7.32 -12.52 9.95
N PHE A 452 7.84 -13.33 10.88
CA PHE A 452 7.08 -14.40 11.55
C PHE A 452 6.24 -13.90 12.71
N GLY A 453 6.46 -12.67 13.18
CA GLY A 453 5.69 -11.98 14.22
C GLY A 453 5.81 -10.46 14.08
N ARG A 454 4.89 -9.72 14.69
CA ARG A 454 4.95 -8.24 14.79
C ARG A 454 5.28 -7.74 16.19
N ASP A 455 5.79 -8.62 17.05
CA ASP A 455 6.34 -8.32 18.38
C ASP A 455 7.07 -6.96 18.42
N ALA A 456 6.75 -6.15 19.43
CA ALA A 456 7.26 -4.79 19.55
C ALA A 456 7.84 -4.53 20.95
N LEU A 457 9.06 -4.01 21.00
CA LEU A 457 9.72 -3.57 22.22
C LEU A 457 10.09 -2.11 22.08
N VAL A 458 9.61 -1.27 22.99
CA VAL A 458 9.93 0.15 23.02
C VAL A 458 10.77 0.43 24.25
N PHE A 459 11.96 0.97 24.03
CA PHE A 459 12.89 1.39 25.07
C PHE A 459 12.87 2.90 25.24
N TYR A 460 12.85 3.34 26.49
CA TYR A 460 12.83 4.73 26.90
C TYR A 460 14.11 5.06 27.66
N SER A 461 15.04 5.75 27.00
CA SER A 461 16.38 5.99 27.56
C SER A 461 16.39 7.00 28.71
N MET A 462 15.38 7.87 28.76
CA MET A 462 15.24 8.93 29.77
C MET A 462 14.38 8.53 30.98
N ALA A 463 13.81 7.32 30.99
CA ALA A 463 13.03 6.82 32.12
C ALA A 463 13.89 6.69 33.40
N GLU A 464 13.37 7.13 34.53
CA GLU A 464 14.01 7.09 35.85
C GLU A 464 13.88 5.72 36.50
N ASN A 465 12.78 5.00 36.24
CA ASN A 465 12.52 3.70 36.86
C ASN A 465 12.96 2.52 35.97
N ASP A 466 13.73 1.61 36.55
CA ASP A 466 14.16 0.36 35.90
C ASP A 466 13.05 -0.71 35.92
N ILE A 467 11.89 -0.33 35.39
CA ILE A 467 10.70 -1.18 35.26
C ILE A 467 10.48 -1.51 33.79
N SER A 468 10.07 -2.74 33.51
CA SER A 468 9.53 -3.13 32.20
C SER A 468 8.05 -3.48 32.33
N VAL A 469 7.23 -2.90 31.45
CA VAL A 469 5.81 -3.20 31.32
C VAL A 469 5.63 -4.21 30.19
N ILE A 470 5.14 -5.40 30.50
CA ILE A 470 5.08 -6.52 29.56
C ILE A 470 3.64 -6.97 29.36
N VAL A 471 3.17 -6.99 28.11
CA VAL A 471 1.90 -7.60 27.70
C VAL A 471 2.23 -8.88 26.93
N PRO A 472 2.13 -10.07 27.56
CA PRO A 472 2.50 -11.32 26.92
C PRO A 472 1.51 -11.75 25.83
N ASP A 473 0.25 -11.37 26.00
CA ASP A 473 -0.83 -11.68 25.07
C ASP A 473 -1.82 -10.49 25.02
N PRO A 474 -1.65 -9.55 24.08
CA PRO A 474 -2.51 -8.39 23.97
C PRO A 474 -3.89 -8.76 23.40
N ALA A 475 -4.07 -9.97 22.84
CA ALA A 475 -5.37 -10.43 22.36
C ALA A 475 -6.28 -10.95 23.49
N ALA A 476 -5.72 -11.16 24.69
CA ALA A 476 -6.46 -11.70 25.83
C ALA A 476 -7.59 -10.78 26.31
N ALA A 477 -7.44 -9.46 26.17
CA ALA A 477 -8.51 -8.50 26.40
C ALA A 477 -8.24 -7.21 25.60
N PRO A 478 -9.28 -6.58 25.02
CA PRO A 478 -9.14 -5.31 24.33
C PRO A 478 -8.56 -4.22 25.25
N GLY A 479 -7.64 -3.42 24.71
CA GLY A 479 -6.99 -2.29 25.35
C GLY A 479 -5.81 -2.61 26.26
N LEU A 480 -5.40 -3.87 26.42
CA LEU A 480 -4.23 -4.22 27.24
C LEU A 480 -2.94 -3.53 26.78
N ALA A 481 -2.75 -3.40 25.46
CA ALA A 481 -1.61 -2.69 24.90
C ALA A 481 -1.61 -1.19 25.23
N MET A 482 -2.79 -0.55 25.23
CA MET A 482 -2.92 0.86 25.64
C MET A 482 -2.77 1.02 27.16
N ALA A 483 -3.34 0.10 27.95
CA ALA A 483 -3.15 0.08 29.40
C ALA A 483 -1.67 -0.06 29.77
N ALA A 484 -0.88 -0.79 28.98
CA ALA A 484 0.56 -0.88 29.15
C ALA A 484 1.28 0.45 28.86
N LEU A 485 0.87 1.18 27.81
CA LEU A 485 1.42 2.51 27.54
C LEU A 485 1.10 3.49 28.68
N GLU A 486 -0.14 3.52 29.13
CA GLU A 486 -0.56 4.36 30.25
C GLU A 486 0.20 3.99 31.53
N LEU A 487 0.29 2.69 31.85
CA LEU A 487 1.03 2.26 33.03
C LEU A 487 2.51 2.63 32.93
N ARG A 488 3.11 2.58 31.74
CA ARG A 488 4.48 3.07 31.53
C ARG A 488 4.59 4.55 31.87
N GLU A 489 3.65 5.39 31.43
CA GLU A 489 3.69 6.83 31.75
C GLU A 489 3.55 7.05 33.27
N GLN A 490 2.61 6.35 33.92
CA GLN A 490 2.38 6.46 35.37
C GLN A 490 3.52 5.94 36.23
N GLN A 491 4.27 4.93 35.76
CA GLN A 491 5.38 4.31 36.48
C GLN A 491 6.75 4.76 35.95
N ASP A 492 6.79 5.67 34.98
CA ASP A 492 7.98 6.06 34.22
C ASP A 492 8.87 4.86 33.84
N ALA A 493 8.23 3.85 33.23
CA ALA A 493 8.88 2.57 32.96
C ALA A 493 9.85 2.65 31.75
N ARG A 494 11.01 2.02 31.90
CA ARG A 494 12.07 1.99 30.88
C ARG A 494 11.73 1.18 29.64
N TRP A 495 10.87 0.17 29.76
CA TRP A 495 10.46 -0.68 28.62
C TRP A 495 8.94 -0.88 28.56
N VAL A 496 8.44 -0.95 27.31
CA VAL A 496 7.13 -1.52 26.98
C VAL A 496 7.35 -2.67 26.00
N VAL A 497 6.83 -3.84 26.32
CA VAL A 497 6.98 -5.07 25.53
C VAL A 497 5.61 -5.63 25.20
N ILE A 498 5.27 -5.66 23.91
CA ILE A 498 4.05 -6.29 23.38
C ILE A 498 4.45 -7.57 22.67
N GLY A 499 4.12 -8.70 23.28
CA GLY A 499 4.37 -10.03 22.75
C GLY A 499 3.20 -10.58 21.94
N SER A 500 3.47 -11.68 21.24
CA SER A 500 2.45 -12.49 20.56
C SER A 500 2.00 -13.65 21.44
N PRO A 501 0.74 -14.12 21.31
CA PRO A 501 0.25 -15.28 22.05
C PRO A 501 1.10 -16.53 21.77
N LEU A 502 1.20 -17.38 22.79
CA LEU A 502 1.76 -18.71 22.65
C LEU A 502 0.78 -19.58 21.87
N GLY A 503 1.28 -20.27 20.83
CA GLY A 503 0.48 -21.26 20.12
C GLY A 503 0.16 -22.48 21.00
N PRO A 504 -0.76 -23.37 20.57
CA PRO A 504 -1.14 -24.57 21.34
C PRO A 504 0.02 -25.51 21.66
N THR A 505 1.05 -25.52 20.81
CA THR A 505 2.29 -26.29 20.97
C THR A 505 3.48 -25.41 21.36
N GLY A 506 3.20 -24.15 21.70
CA GLY A 506 4.17 -23.12 22.03
C GLY A 506 5.02 -23.50 23.22
N ARG A 507 6.34 -23.34 23.10
CA ARG A 507 7.25 -23.43 24.26
C ARG A 507 7.49 -22.04 24.82
N ALA A 508 7.17 -21.83 26.10
CA ALA A 508 7.39 -20.57 26.80
C ALA A 508 8.83 -20.06 26.64
N GLU A 509 9.82 -20.96 26.72
CA GLU A 509 11.25 -20.66 26.51
C GLU A 509 11.60 -20.00 25.17
N ARG A 510 10.74 -20.17 24.16
CA ARG A 510 10.91 -19.61 22.82
C ARG A 510 10.03 -18.38 22.57
N SER A 511 9.36 -17.88 23.61
CA SER A 511 8.60 -16.64 23.51
C SER A 511 9.52 -15.42 23.52
N LEU A 512 9.03 -14.32 22.93
CA LEU A 512 9.64 -13.01 23.08
C LEU A 512 9.80 -12.63 24.56
N VAL A 513 8.73 -12.83 25.33
CA VAL A 513 8.65 -12.43 26.74
C VAL A 513 9.73 -13.12 27.56
N SER A 514 9.91 -14.43 27.38
CA SER A 514 10.96 -15.17 28.10
C SER A 514 12.36 -14.78 27.64
N ALA A 515 12.57 -14.54 26.35
CA ALA A 515 13.85 -14.04 25.86
C ALA A 515 14.18 -12.65 26.43
N PHE A 516 13.19 -11.77 26.53
CA PHE A 516 13.33 -10.45 27.16
C PHE A 516 13.58 -10.54 28.66
N ALA A 517 12.74 -11.29 29.39
CA ALA A 517 12.84 -11.45 30.84
C ALA A 517 14.18 -12.05 31.28
N ASN A 518 14.77 -12.94 30.47
CA ASN A 518 16.07 -13.54 30.75
C ASN A 518 17.27 -12.61 30.46
N ALA A 519 17.08 -11.57 29.65
CA ALA A 519 18.15 -10.71 29.16
C ALA A 519 18.16 -9.30 29.75
N SER A 520 16.97 -8.76 30.05
CA SER A 520 16.83 -7.42 30.63
C SER A 520 17.32 -7.40 32.07
N SER A 521 17.97 -6.31 32.45
CA SER A 521 18.32 -6.00 33.84
C SER A 521 17.19 -5.28 34.60
N THR A 522 16.10 -4.91 33.91
CA THR A 522 14.93 -4.25 34.50
C THR A 522 14.03 -5.21 35.26
N ARG A 523 13.25 -4.68 36.20
CA ARG A 523 12.31 -5.45 37.01
C ARG A 523 10.97 -5.56 36.25
N PRO A 524 10.50 -6.78 35.92
CA PRO A 524 9.31 -6.95 35.10
C PRO A 524 8.01 -6.73 35.90
N VAL A 525 7.14 -5.89 35.33
CA VAL A 525 5.72 -5.75 35.65
C VAL A 525 4.94 -6.33 34.46
N VAL A 526 4.25 -7.43 34.71
CA VAL A 526 3.56 -8.22 33.69
C VAL A 526 2.09 -7.92 33.77
N LEU A 527 1.53 -7.38 32.69
CA LEU A 527 0.11 -7.08 32.57
C LEU A 527 -0.57 -8.26 31.91
N ILE A 528 -1.61 -8.76 32.55
CA ILE A 528 -2.40 -9.89 32.05
C ILE A 528 -3.89 -9.54 32.12
N ALA A 529 -4.70 -10.19 31.28
CA ALA A 529 -6.15 -10.14 31.44
C ALA A 529 -6.56 -10.86 32.74
N GLY A 530 -7.51 -10.30 33.48
CA GLY A 530 -8.17 -10.97 34.61
C GLY A 530 -9.23 -11.99 34.15
N GLU A 531 -9.40 -13.09 34.90
CA GLU A 531 -10.30 -14.21 34.54
C GLU A 531 -11.76 -14.10 35.05
N ASP A 532 -12.12 -13.09 35.88
CA ASP A 532 -13.45 -12.94 36.51
C ASP A 532 -14.11 -11.58 36.22
N ASP A 533 -15.45 -11.52 36.28
CA ASP A 533 -16.31 -10.52 35.59
C ASP A 533 -16.64 -9.21 36.35
N ASP A 534 -16.14 -8.96 37.58
CA ASP A 534 -16.44 -7.71 38.32
C ASP A 534 -15.21 -7.11 39.02
N GLY A 535 -14.91 -5.81 38.86
CA GLY A 535 -13.91 -5.04 39.64
C GLY A 535 -12.68 -4.54 38.88
N PRO A 536 -11.81 -3.71 39.52
CA PRO A 536 -10.70 -2.99 38.86
C PRO A 536 -9.45 -3.85 38.56
N GLY A 537 -9.35 -5.07 39.11
CA GLY A 537 -8.24 -5.99 38.88
C GLY A 537 -7.48 -6.38 40.15
N GLN A 538 -6.49 -7.27 39.97
CA GLN A 538 -5.66 -7.84 41.04
C GLN A 538 -4.17 -7.59 40.77
N LEU A 539 -3.46 -7.05 41.75
CA LEU A 539 -2.01 -6.86 41.75
C LEU A 539 -1.36 -7.92 42.64
N THR A 540 -0.65 -8.85 42.03
CA THR A 540 0.15 -9.85 42.73
C THR A 540 1.60 -9.38 42.82
N LEU A 541 2.04 -9.08 44.05
CA LEU A 541 3.38 -8.62 44.35
C LEU A 541 4.30 -9.80 44.66
N ALA A 542 5.39 -9.92 43.89
CA ALA A 542 6.45 -10.90 44.14
C ALA A 542 7.83 -10.24 44.19
N GLY A 543 8.69 -10.79 45.05
CA GLY A 543 10.13 -10.51 45.06
C GLY A 543 10.53 -9.05 45.22
N ARG A 544 11.60 -8.65 44.51
CA ARG A 544 12.19 -7.30 44.58
C ARG A 544 11.55 -6.30 43.62
N ALA A 545 10.77 -6.78 42.63
CA ALA A 545 10.03 -5.92 41.71
C ALA A 545 8.93 -5.12 42.42
N ALA A 546 8.32 -5.69 43.47
CA ALA A 546 7.33 -5.01 44.29
C ALA A 546 7.82 -3.69 44.92
N ALA A 547 9.11 -3.57 45.21
CA ALA A 547 9.70 -2.37 45.80
C ALA A 547 10.01 -1.26 44.77
N ALA A 548 9.94 -1.55 43.48
CA ALA A 548 10.13 -0.55 42.42
C ALA A 548 8.85 0.18 42.04
N LEU A 549 7.69 -0.44 42.30
CA LEU A 549 6.39 0.06 41.87
C LEU A 549 5.95 1.25 42.74
N ASP A 550 5.52 2.34 42.11
CA ASP A 550 4.79 3.40 42.80
C ASP A 550 3.34 2.97 43.02
N LEU A 551 3.10 2.30 44.15
CA LEU A 551 1.78 1.84 44.58
C LEU A 551 0.80 3.00 44.84
N ILE A 552 1.31 4.20 45.14
CA ILE A 552 0.45 5.37 45.39
C ILE A 552 -0.07 5.90 44.06
N ALA A 553 0.81 6.07 43.07
CA ALA A 553 0.42 6.42 41.71
C ALA A 553 -0.55 5.36 41.14
N LEU A 554 -0.24 4.07 41.31
CA LEU A 554 -1.09 3.00 40.79
C LEU A 554 -2.49 2.99 41.43
N ARG A 555 -2.60 3.17 42.75
CA ARG A 555 -3.91 3.25 43.43
C ARG A 555 -4.71 4.51 43.08
N THR A 556 -4.03 5.55 42.61
CA THR A 556 -4.69 6.78 42.16
C THR A 556 -5.42 6.55 40.84
N VAL A 557 -4.82 5.75 39.95
CA VAL A 557 -5.38 5.44 38.62
C VAL A 557 -6.31 4.21 38.66
N LEU A 558 -6.01 3.22 39.51
CA LEU A 558 -6.81 2.01 39.72
C LEU A 558 -7.38 1.98 41.15
N PRO A 559 -8.43 2.77 41.43
CA PRO A 559 -9.08 2.76 42.73
C PRO A 559 -9.72 1.39 42.98
N GLY A 560 -9.38 0.77 44.11
CA GLY A 560 -9.95 -0.53 44.51
C GLY A 560 -9.17 -1.74 44.03
N ILE A 561 -7.97 -1.58 43.44
CA ILE A 561 -7.12 -2.70 43.08
C ILE A 561 -6.82 -3.60 44.28
N GLU A 562 -7.11 -4.90 44.14
CA GLU A 562 -6.81 -5.89 45.18
C GLU A 562 -5.32 -6.21 45.15
N VAL A 563 -4.66 -6.17 46.31
CA VAL A 563 -3.22 -6.45 46.40
C VAL A 563 -3.02 -7.79 47.10
N ASP A 564 -2.41 -8.74 46.41
CA ASP A 564 -2.06 -10.06 46.92
C ASP A 564 -0.53 -10.28 46.87
N PHE A 565 -0.05 -11.23 47.68
CA PHE A 565 1.35 -11.63 47.73
C PHE A 565 1.46 -13.09 47.31
N GLY A 566 2.05 -13.34 46.14
CA GLY A 566 2.06 -14.68 45.57
C GLY A 566 2.95 -14.81 44.35
N ALA A 567 3.01 -16.03 43.82
CA ALA A 567 3.64 -16.27 42.53
C ALA A 567 2.70 -15.82 41.39
N PRO A 568 3.25 -15.50 40.19
CA PRO A 568 2.43 -15.27 39.00
C PRO A 568 1.50 -16.46 38.74
N PRO A 569 0.33 -16.23 38.09
CA PRO A 569 -0.56 -17.31 37.68
C PRO A 569 0.19 -18.38 36.88
N ALA A 570 -0.17 -19.65 37.06
CA ALA A 570 0.56 -20.79 36.48
C ALA A 570 0.78 -20.66 34.96
N ARG A 571 -0.20 -20.07 34.24
CA ARG A 571 -0.13 -19.80 32.79
C ARG A 571 1.05 -18.88 32.38
N TYR A 572 1.50 -18.01 33.27
CA TYR A 572 2.56 -17.02 33.02
C TYR A 572 3.82 -17.27 33.85
N ALA A 573 3.78 -18.19 34.81
CA ALA A 573 4.92 -18.54 35.65
C ALA A 573 6.11 -19.12 34.86
N GLU A 574 5.87 -19.70 33.68
CA GLU A 574 6.94 -20.18 32.78
C GLU A 574 7.51 -19.06 31.90
N LEU A 575 6.77 -17.96 31.73
CA LEU A 575 7.14 -16.87 30.83
C LEU A 575 8.10 -15.87 31.47
N VAL A 576 8.00 -15.69 32.79
CA VAL A 576 8.67 -14.62 33.54
C VAL A 576 9.29 -15.18 34.81
N ALA A 577 10.36 -14.55 35.31
CA ALA A 577 11.02 -14.97 36.53
C ALA A 577 10.08 -14.91 37.75
N SER A 578 10.38 -15.72 38.78
CA SER A 578 9.57 -15.84 40.00
C SER A 578 9.46 -14.55 40.83
N ASP A 579 10.21 -13.50 40.48
CA ASP A 579 10.21 -12.20 41.14
C ASP A 579 9.47 -11.09 40.35
N ALA A 580 8.70 -11.44 39.33
CA ALA A 580 7.88 -10.52 38.56
C ALA A 580 6.60 -10.08 39.31
N VAL A 581 6.24 -8.80 39.17
CA VAL A 581 4.92 -8.30 39.61
C VAL A 581 3.90 -8.62 38.52
N THR A 582 2.74 -9.14 38.89
CA THR A 582 1.64 -9.40 37.95
C THR A 582 0.49 -8.45 38.22
N LEU A 583 0.03 -7.74 37.20
CA LEU A 583 -1.15 -6.88 37.24
C LEU A 583 -2.22 -7.50 36.33
N ALA A 584 -3.20 -8.15 36.94
CA ALA A 584 -4.36 -8.70 36.25
C ALA A 584 -5.43 -7.62 36.11
N LEU A 585 -5.59 -7.07 34.90
CA LEU A 585 -6.59 -6.05 34.61
C LEU A 585 -7.87 -6.69 34.07
N ARG A 586 -8.99 -6.35 34.70
CA ARG A 586 -10.35 -6.61 34.20
C ARG A 586 -10.78 -5.46 33.27
N PRO A 587 -11.85 -5.61 32.47
CA PRO A 587 -12.32 -4.55 31.57
C PRO A 587 -12.53 -3.19 32.26
N GLU A 588 -13.10 -3.17 33.46
CA GLU A 588 -13.24 -1.95 34.26
C GLU A 588 -11.90 -1.32 34.65
N GLY A 589 -10.91 -2.15 34.99
CA GLY A 589 -9.55 -1.70 35.30
C GLY A 589 -8.84 -1.11 34.08
N VAL A 590 -8.98 -1.75 32.91
CA VAL A 590 -8.47 -1.20 31.64
C VAL A 590 -9.11 0.15 31.36
N ASN A 591 -10.44 0.26 31.47
CA ASN A 591 -11.15 1.52 31.26
C ASN A 591 -10.75 2.60 32.27
N ALA A 592 -10.57 2.25 33.55
CA ALA A 592 -10.15 3.19 34.59
C ALA A 592 -8.75 3.76 34.30
N LEU A 593 -7.82 2.92 33.84
CA LEU A 593 -6.50 3.34 33.37
C LEU A 593 -6.61 4.33 32.20
N LEU A 594 -7.44 4.02 31.20
CA LEU A 594 -7.53 4.85 29.99
C LEU A 594 -8.36 6.12 30.19
N ALA A 595 -9.24 6.17 31.19
CA ALA A 595 -10.11 7.31 31.45
C ALA A 595 -9.36 8.52 32.06
N SER A 596 -8.19 8.34 32.67
CA SER A 596 -7.47 9.42 33.36
C SER A 596 -6.95 10.52 32.43
N GLU A 597 -6.70 10.21 31.16
CA GLU A 597 -6.18 11.17 30.17
C GLU A 597 -7.24 11.76 29.24
N GLN A 598 -8.49 11.27 29.27
CA GLN A 598 -9.43 11.67 28.24
C GLN A 598 -9.97 13.09 28.46
N PRO A 599 -9.94 13.95 27.42
CA PRO A 599 -10.53 15.28 27.50
C PRO A 599 -12.03 15.20 27.83
N GLN A 600 -12.51 16.17 28.62
CA GLN A 600 -13.95 16.32 28.86
C GLN A 600 -14.65 16.55 27.52
N ILE A 601 -15.59 15.65 27.18
CA ILE A 601 -16.38 15.78 25.97
C ILE A 601 -17.30 17.00 26.13
N GLY A 602 -17.05 18.04 25.35
CA GLY A 602 -17.92 19.21 25.25
C GLY A 602 -19.28 18.87 24.65
N ALA A 603 -20.15 19.86 24.53
CA ALA A 603 -21.42 19.68 23.81
C ALA A 603 -21.15 19.17 22.38
N PRO A 604 -21.95 18.21 21.87
CA PRO A 604 -21.71 17.59 20.56
C PRO A 604 -21.73 18.66 19.47
N ALA A 605 -20.65 18.74 18.71
CA ALA A 605 -20.60 19.57 17.51
C ALA A 605 -21.45 18.96 16.40
N ALA A 606 -21.81 19.75 15.38
CA ALA A 606 -22.49 19.21 14.20
C ALA A 606 -21.58 18.20 13.48
N CYS A 607 -22.11 17.01 13.15
CA CYS A 607 -21.35 16.00 12.42
C CYS A 607 -20.99 16.51 11.01
N THR A 608 -19.69 16.65 10.74
CA THR A 608 -19.15 17.00 9.43
C THR A 608 -18.56 15.76 8.74
N VAL A 609 -18.78 15.66 7.43
CA VAL A 609 -18.12 14.67 6.58
C VAL A 609 -16.85 15.30 6.06
N GLU A 610 -15.71 14.67 6.32
CA GLU A 610 -14.43 15.16 5.82
C GLU A 610 -14.29 14.87 4.33
N PRO A 611 -13.56 15.72 3.59
CA PRO A 611 -13.25 15.44 2.19
C PRO A 611 -12.44 14.15 2.14
N VAL A 612 -13.02 13.12 1.54
CA VAL A 612 -12.43 11.80 1.50
C VAL A 612 -11.33 11.77 0.43
N THR A 613 -10.14 11.35 0.84
CA THR A 613 -8.99 11.13 -0.05
C THR A 613 -9.00 9.69 -0.57
N ALA A 614 -8.14 9.37 -1.54
CA ALA A 614 -8.05 7.99 -2.03
C ALA A 614 -7.61 7.07 -0.90
N GLU A 615 -8.28 5.92 -0.74
CA GLU A 615 -7.97 4.95 0.32
C GLU A 615 -6.52 4.46 0.19
N GLU A 616 -5.77 4.59 1.29
CA GLU A 616 -4.40 4.06 1.41
C GLU A 616 -4.48 2.58 1.80
N ASP A 617 -3.54 1.75 1.31
CA ASP A 617 -3.52 0.32 1.62
C ASP A 617 -3.20 0.10 3.11
N ILE A 618 -4.22 -0.18 3.93
CA ILE A 618 -4.06 -0.55 5.34
C ILE A 618 -3.59 -2.00 5.45
N LEU A 619 -2.61 -2.28 6.31
CA LEU A 619 -2.11 -3.64 6.51
C LEU A 619 -3.17 -4.52 7.18
N LEU A 620 -3.18 -5.82 6.87
CA LEU A 620 -4.12 -6.76 7.49
C LEU A 620 -4.08 -6.76 9.02
N VAL A 621 -2.89 -6.57 9.61
CA VAL A 621 -2.72 -6.47 11.07
C VAL A 621 -3.35 -5.18 11.62
N GLU A 622 -3.25 -4.06 10.92
CA GLU A 622 -3.88 -2.80 11.31
C GLU A 622 -5.41 -2.88 11.18
N LEU A 623 -5.90 -3.59 10.15
CA LEU A 623 -7.33 -3.90 10.01
C LEU A 623 -7.85 -4.79 11.14
N ALA A 624 -7.07 -5.77 11.58
CA ALA A 624 -7.41 -6.59 12.74
C ALA A 624 -7.44 -5.76 14.02
N TYR A 625 -6.46 -4.88 14.22
CA TYR A 625 -6.48 -3.92 15.32
C TYR A 625 -7.73 -3.05 15.29
N LEU A 626 -8.03 -2.41 14.15
CA LEU A 626 -9.21 -1.55 13.99
C LEU A 626 -10.51 -2.30 14.31
N ARG A 627 -10.59 -3.58 13.98
CA ARG A 627 -11.71 -4.44 14.31
C ARG A 627 -11.84 -4.68 15.81
N PHE A 628 -10.83 -5.31 16.42
CA PHE A 628 -10.90 -5.88 17.77
C PHE A 628 -10.65 -4.86 18.87
N GLU A 629 -9.89 -3.80 18.57
CA GLU A 629 -9.52 -2.77 19.55
C GLU A 629 -10.36 -1.50 19.42
N VAL A 630 -11.00 -1.25 18.27
CA VAL A 630 -11.79 -0.02 18.05
C VAL A 630 -13.27 -0.33 17.81
N PHE A 631 -13.63 -1.02 16.72
CA PHE A 631 -15.03 -1.19 16.36
C PHE A 631 -15.82 -2.08 17.31
N GLU A 632 -15.33 -3.28 17.64
CA GLU A 632 -16.04 -4.19 18.53
C GLU A 632 -16.23 -3.58 19.94
N PRO A 633 -15.21 -2.98 20.57
CA PRO A 633 -15.37 -2.23 21.84
C PRO A 633 -16.32 -1.04 21.74
N LEU A 634 -16.26 -0.28 20.66
CA LEU A 634 -17.16 0.85 20.41
C LEU A 634 -18.63 0.38 20.41
N LEU A 635 -18.93 -0.65 19.62
CA LEU A 635 -20.29 -1.18 19.51
C LEU A 635 -20.76 -1.81 20.83
N ALA A 636 -19.88 -2.50 21.55
CA ALA A 636 -20.19 -3.08 22.85
C ALA A 636 -20.53 -2.01 23.91
N ALA A 637 -19.76 -0.91 23.96
CA ALA A 637 -20.01 0.20 24.88
C ALA A 637 -21.33 0.92 24.55
N LEU A 638 -21.57 1.21 23.26
CA LEU A 638 -22.83 1.84 22.83
C LEU A 638 -24.05 0.95 23.11
N GLY A 639 -23.92 -0.37 22.92
CA GLY A 639 -24.97 -1.33 23.27
C GLY A 639 -25.33 -1.36 24.75
N ARG A 640 -24.41 -0.95 25.65
CA ARG A 640 -24.65 -0.78 27.09
C ARG A 640 -25.06 0.64 27.49
N GLY A 641 -25.12 1.58 26.54
CA GLY A 641 -25.34 3.00 26.82
C GLY A 641 -24.17 3.66 27.56
N GLU A 642 -22.97 3.08 27.44
CA GLU A 642 -21.74 3.55 28.06
C GLU A 642 -20.94 4.42 27.08
N ARG A 643 -20.03 5.24 27.63
CA ARG A 643 -19.06 5.97 26.84
C ARG A 643 -18.00 4.98 26.30
N PRO A 644 -17.66 5.02 25.00
CA PRO A 644 -16.73 4.09 24.39
C PRO A 644 -15.25 4.47 24.66
N ASP A 645 -14.88 4.63 25.94
CA ASP A 645 -13.57 5.14 26.36
C ASP A 645 -12.41 4.32 25.78
N LEU A 646 -12.55 2.99 25.79
CA LEU A 646 -11.60 2.06 25.20
C LEU A 646 -11.34 2.33 23.72
N ALA A 647 -12.41 2.49 22.94
CA ALA A 647 -12.32 2.73 21.51
C ALA A 647 -11.75 4.12 21.20
N ILE A 648 -12.03 5.12 22.04
CA ILE A 648 -11.46 6.47 21.91
C ILE A 648 -9.94 6.40 22.03
N ALA A 649 -9.44 5.79 23.12
CA ALA A 649 -8.01 5.64 23.35
C ALA A 649 -7.32 4.80 22.26
N ASN A 650 -7.97 3.72 21.82
CA ASN A 650 -7.40 2.82 20.82
C ASN A 650 -7.41 3.40 19.40
N ALA A 651 -8.38 4.26 19.04
CA ALA A 651 -8.47 4.84 17.70
C ALA A 651 -7.26 5.73 17.36
N ASP A 652 -6.75 6.46 18.34
CA ASP A 652 -5.63 7.38 18.17
C ASP A 652 -4.34 6.67 17.73
N LEU A 653 -4.14 5.39 18.09
CA LEU A 653 -2.96 4.62 17.67
C LEU A 653 -2.86 4.40 16.16
N LEU A 654 -4.00 4.39 15.45
CA LEU A 654 -4.07 4.30 13.99
C LEU A 654 -4.31 5.67 13.32
N ASP A 655 -4.19 6.78 14.05
CA ASP A 655 -4.50 8.13 13.56
C ASP A 655 -5.98 8.28 13.14
N PHE A 656 -6.88 7.53 13.80
CA PHE A 656 -8.31 7.72 13.73
C PHE A 656 -8.78 8.58 14.89
N LYS A 657 -9.70 9.50 14.60
CA LYS A 657 -10.37 10.31 15.61
C LYS A 657 -11.77 9.80 15.83
N LEU A 658 -12.08 9.48 17.08
CA LEU A 658 -13.43 9.13 17.52
C LEU A 658 -14.01 10.30 18.32
N GLU A 659 -14.98 10.99 17.73
CA GLU A 659 -15.56 12.22 18.28
C GLU A 659 -17.07 12.09 18.43
N ARG A 660 -17.61 12.61 19.54
CA ARG A 660 -19.05 12.72 19.72
C ARG A 660 -19.59 13.91 18.94
N CYS A 661 -20.62 13.70 18.13
CA CYS A 661 -21.25 14.73 17.31
C CYS A 661 -22.79 14.58 17.28
N ALA A 662 -23.48 15.54 16.67
CA ALA A 662 -24.93 15.50 16.48
C ALA A 662 -25.30 15.55 14.99
N MET A 663 -26.13 14.61 14.55
CA MET A 663 -26.78 14.60 13.24
C MET A 663 -28.25 15.00 13.40
N ASP A 664 -28.60 16.22 13.01
CA ASP A 664 -29.96 16.76 13.11
C ASP A 664 -30.59 16.49 14.50
N ASP A 665 -29.86 16.89 15.54
CA ASP A 665 -30.17 16.69 16.98
C ASP A 665 -30.08 15.25 17.50
N THR A 666 -29.77 14.26 16.65
CA THR A 666 -29.51 12.88 17.06
C THR A 666 -28.04 12.71 17.46
N PRO A 667 -27.73 12.30 18.70
CA PRO A 667 -26.36 12.09 19.11
C PRO A 667 -25.75 10.86 18.40
N ALA A 668 -24.53 11.03 17.92
CA ALA A 668 -23.80 10.00 17.20
C ALA A 668 -22.29 10.11 17.47
N TRP A 669 -21.57 9.04 17.21
CA TRP A 669 -20.12 8.98 17.22
C TRP A 669 -19.60 8.98 15.80
N LYS A 670 -18.66 9.89 15.52
CA LYS A 670 -17.94 10.00 14.26
C LYS A 670 -16.56 9.37 14.44
N LEU A 671 -16.25 8.36 13.63
CA LEU A 671 -14.91 7.81 13.48
C LEU A 671 -14.37 8.15 12.08
N ALA A 672 -13.22 8.81 12.00
CA ALA A 672 -12.56 9.14 10.74
C ALA A 672 -11.05 9.12 10.88
N ALA A 673 -10.33 8.69 9.84
CA ALA A 673 -8.88 8.88 9.78
C ALA A 673 -8.57 10.38 9.62
N ALA A 674 -7.53 10.87 10.30
CA ALA A 674 -7.17 12.29 10.31
C ALA A 674 -6.84 12.87 8.92
N ASP A 675 -6.47 12.01 7.96
CA ASP A 675 -6.15 12.36 6.57
C ASP A 675 -7.32 12.13 5.59
N GLY A 676 -8.47 11.67 6.09
CA GLY A 676 -9.66 11.37 5.29
C GLY A 676 -9.54 10.15 4.37
N SER A 677 -8.49 9.33 4.48
CA SER A 677 -8.24 8.20 3.57
C SER A 677 -9.20 7.02 3.78
N SER A 678 -9.68 6.83 5.01
CA SER A 678 -10.46 5.66 5.42
C SER A 678 -11.99 5.85 5.38
N GLY A 679 -12.45 6.93 4.74
CA GLY A 679 -13.85 7.32 4.80
C GLY A 679 -14.26 7.85 6.19
N THR A 680 -15.56 8.03 6.39
CA THR A 680 -16.13 8.52 7.65
C THR A 680 -17.25 7.59 8.10
N PHE A 681 -17.20 7.16 9.35
CA PHE A 681 -18.18 6.28 9.96
C PHE A 681 -18.97 7.05 11.01
N PHE A 682 -20.30 6.99 10.94
CA PHE A 682 -21.18 7.55 11.93
C PHE A 682 -21.99 6.44 12.57
N ILE A 683 -21.98 6.36 13.90
CA ILE A 683 -22.68 5.32 14.66
C ILE A 683 -23.60 6.03 15.66
N ALA A 684 -24.89 5.72 15.62
CA ALA A 684 -25.88 6.32 16.52
C ALA A 684 -25.67 5.83 17.97
N GLU A 685 -25.87 6.71 18.96
CA GLU A 685 -25.82 6.30 20.38
C GLU A 685 -27.03 5.46 20.78
N ASP A 686 -28.21 5.77 20.23
CA ASP A 686 -29.47 5.10 20.52
C ASP A 686 -30.08 4.60 19.19
N ALA A 687 -29.57 3.45 18.74
CA ALA A 687 -30.03 2.83 17.50
C ALA A 687 -31.39 2.15 17.73
N GLY A 688 -32.44 2.70 17.12
CA GLY A 688 -33.79 2.12 17.19
C GLY A 688 -33.97 0.86 16.32
N ASN A 689 -33.02 0.55 15.43
CA ASN A 689 -33.06 -0.62 14.57
C ASN A 689 -31.67 -1.04 14.02
N ASP A 690 -31.60 -2.24 13.44
CA ASP A 690 -30.38 -2.87 12.91
C ASP A 690 -29.97 -2.43 11.50
N PHE A 691 -30.39 -1.24 11.04
CA PHE A 691 -30.04 -0.78 9.69
C PHE A 691 -28.66 -0.14 9.63
N VAL A 692 -27.82 -0.66 8.75
CA VAL A 692 -26.54 -0.06 8.37
C VAL A 692 -26.70 0.60 7.00
N LEU A 693 -26.33 1.88 6.90
CA LEU A 693 -26.40 2.67 5.68
C LEU A 693 -25.00 2.84 5.08
N GLN A 694 -24.88 2.77 3.76
CA GLN A 694 -23.63 3.03 3.05
C GLN A 694 -23.82 4.11 1.98
N ALA A 695 -22.99 5.15 1.98
CA ALA A 695 -23.05 6.26 1.02
C ALA A 695 -21.68 6.58 0.42
N ASN A 696 -21.67 7.17 -0.78
CA ASN A 696 -20.44 7.56 -1.47
C ASN A 696 -20.13 9.03 -1.18
N ALA A 697 -18.94 9.31 -0.65
CA ALA A 697 -18.48 10.64 -0.27
C ALA A 697 -18.49 11.64 -1.45
N GLY A 698 -18.21 11.16 -2.67
CA GLY A 698 -18.23 11.99 -3.87
C GLY A 698 -19.64 12.36 -4.36
N GLN A 699 -20.68 11.82 -3.72
CA GLN A 699 -22.09 11.97 -4.10
C GLN A 699 -22.86 12.67 -2.99
N SER A 700 -22.83 14.02 -2.98
CA SER A 700 -23.40 14.85 -1.91
C SER A 700 -24.87 14.54 -1.61
N THR A 701 -25.64 14.17 -2.63
CA THR A 701 -27.05 13.77 -2.49
C THR A 701 -27.20 12.50 -1.65
N THR A 702 -26.36 11.48 -1.89
CA THR A 702 -26.41 10.22 -1.13
C THR A 702 -26.01 10.44 0.32
N VAL A 703 -25.02 11.29 0.57
CA VAL A 703 -24.58 11.63 1.93
C VAL A 703 -25.71 12.37 2.66
N ALA A 704 -26.35 13.37 2.03
CA ALA A 704 -27.45 14.11 2.63
C ALA A 704 -28.66 13.22 2.98
N ILE A 705 -29.04 12.32 2.06
CA ILE A 705 -30.12 11.36 2.29
C ILE A 705 -29.73 10.35 3.38
N GLY A 706 -28.49 9.86 3.36
CA GLY A 706 -27.96 8.95 4.39
C GLY A 706 -28.00 9.57 5.79
N ARG A 707 -27.62 10.85 5.92
CA ARG A 707 -27.72 11.60 7.18
C ARG A 707 -29.17 11.74 7.66
N THR A 708 -30.07 12.07 6.73
CA THR A 708 -31.51 12.18 7.03
C THR A 708 -32.09 10.85 7.50
N LEU A 709 -31.71 9.74 6.84
CA LEU A 709 -32.10 8.39 7.24
C LEU A 709 -31.56 8.08 8.64
N LEU A 710 -30.28 8.32 8.92
CA LEU A 710 -29.71 8.05 10.24
C LEU A 710 -30.47 8.80 11.34
N ALA A 711 -30.63 10.13 11.18
CA ALA A 711 -31.23 10.98 12.20
C ALA A 711 -32.72 10.72 12.44
N ARG A 712 -33.48 10.33 11.40
CA ARG A 712 -34.96 10.28 11.49
C ARG A 712 -35.55 8.88 11.49
N SER A 713 -34.82 7.89 11.01
CA SER A 713 -35.33 6.51 10.91
C SER A 713 -34.83 5.59 12.02
N GLY A 714 -33.88 6.06 12.85
CA GLY A 714 -33.27 5.26 13.92
C GLY A 714 -32.29 4.20 13.42
N ALA A 715 -31.68 4.42 12.24
CA ALA A 715 -30.64 3.53 11.73
C ALA A 715 -29.42 3.49 12.67
N ALA A 716 -28.76 2.34 12.76
CA ALA A 716 -27.63 2.15 13.66
C ALA A 716 -26.37 2.89 13.21
N ALA A 717 -26.11 2.91 11.90
CA ALA A 717 -24.89 3.53 11.38
C ALA A 717 -25.03 4.05 9.94
N LEU A 718 -24.21 5.06 9.61
CA LEU A 718 -23.96 5.57 8.27
C LEU A 718 -22.47 5.53 7.97
N LEU A 719 -22.08 4.73 6.98
CA LEU A 719 -20.71 4.57 6.52
C LEU A 719 -20.54 5.33 5.20
N VAL A 720 -19.63 6.30 5.17
CA VAL A 720 -19.38 7.15 4.00
C VAL A 720 -18.00 6.82 3.44
N ALA A 721 -17.95 6.15 2.27
CA ALA A 721 -16.71 5.71 1.63
C ALA A 721 -16.30 6.63 0.46
N PRO A 722 -15.01 6.69 0.08
CA PRO A 722 -14.56 7.40 -1.13
C PRO A 722 -15.24 6.86 -2.39
N ASP A 723 -15.33 5.53 -2.48
CA ASP A 723 -16.09 4.84 -3.53
C ASP A 723 -16.65 3.52 -3.01
N VAL A 724 -17.89 3.54 -2.54
CA VAL A 724 -18.56 2.34 -2.00
C VAL A 724 -18.53 1.17 -2.99
N GLY A 725 -18.50 1.42 -4.30
CA GLY A 725 -18.44 0.35 -5.30
C GLY A 725 -17.13 -0.44 -5.22
N SER A 726 -15.99 0.24 -5.18
CA SER A 726 -14.67 -0.40 -5.13
C SER A 726 -14.22 -0.77 -3.71
N THR A 727 -14.59 0.00 -2.69
CA THR A 727 -14.17 -0.24 -1.31
C THR A 727 -14.98 -1.34 -0.63
N SER A 728 -16.27 -1.48 -0.95
CA SER A 728 -17.08 -2.60 -0.44
C SER A 728 -16.63 -3.95 -0.99
N ASP A 729 -16.11 -3.98 -2.23
CA ASP A 729 -15.66 -5.22 -2.90
C ASP A 729 -14.38 -5.82 -2.28
N SER A 730 -13.71 -5.10 -1.38
CA SER A 730 -12.47 -5.53 -0.71
C SER A 730 -12.67 -5.64 0.80
N GLN A 731 -12.53 -6.84 1.37
CA GLN A 731 -12.40 -7.05 2.83
C GLN A 731 -11.05 -6.55 3.38
N ARG A 732 -10.22 -5.90 2.55
CA ARG A 732 -8.94 -5.30 2.93
C ARG A 732 -9.04 -3.78 3.07
N SER A 733 -10.23 -3.28 3.40
CA SER A 733 -10.51 -1.86 3.66
C SER A 733 -10.97 -1.68 5.10
N SER A 734 -10.70 -0.51 5.68
CA SER A 734 -11.30 -0.12 6.98
C SER A 734 -12.82 -0.11 6.88
N PHE A 735 -13.35 0.25 5.71
CA PHE A 735 -14.77 0.23 5.39
C PHE A 735 -15.38 -1.18 5.44
N GLY A 736 -14.68 -2.18 4.90
CA GLY A 736 -15.11 -3.58 4.95
C GLY A 736 -15.14 -4.12 6.38
N VAL A 737 -14.11 -3.81 7.17
CA VAL A 737 -14.03 -4.17 8.59
C VAL A 737 -15.16 -3.53 9.40
N ALA A 738 -15.40 -2.22 9.21
CA ALA A 738 -16.48 -1.49 9.89
C ALA A 738 -17.84 -2.11 9.58
N THR A 739 -18.10 -2.40 8.30
CA THR A 739 -19.34 -3.03 7.84
C THR A 739 -19.51 -4.40 8.49
N GLU A 740 -18.46 -5.23 8.52
CA GLU A 740 -18.52 -6.55 9.12
C GLU A 740 -18.78 -6.50 10.63
N ALA A 741 -18.11 -5.60 11.36
CA ALA A 741 -18.30 -5.43 12.79
C ALA A 741 -19.75 -5.01 13.13
N LEU A 742 -20.30 -4.04 12.38
CA LEU A 742 -21.68 -3.58 12.53
C LEU A 742 -22.72 -4.67 12.23
N LEU A 743 -22.53 -5.44 11.14
CA LEU A 743 -23.44 -6.53 10.77
C LEU A 743 -23.37 -7.72 11.73
N ARG A 744 -22.25 -7.93 12.43
CA ARG A 744 -22.12 -8.94 13.49
C ARG A 744 -22.74 -8.49 14.80
N ALA A 745 -22.69 -7.18 15.09
CA ALA A 745 -23.27 -6.60 16.29
C ALA A 745 -24.80 -6.48 16.23
N SER A 746 -25.39 -6.41 15.04
CA SER A 746 -26.85 -6.42 14.88
C SER A 746 -27.45 -7.74 15.35
N ASP A 747 -28.56 -7.66 16.08
CA ASP A 747 -29.18 -8.78 16.79
C ASP A 747 -29.60 -9.92 15.82
N SER A 748 -29.34 -11.16 16.21
CA SER A 748 -29.58 -12.35 15.39
C SER A 748 -31.07 -12.62 15.14
N ASP A 749 -31.96 -12.08 15.96
CA ASP A 749 -33.41 -12.37 15.89
C ASP A 749 -34.13 -11.61 14.76
N THR A 750 -33.67 -10.41 14.40
CA THR A 750 -34.31 -9.53 13.39
C THR A 750 -33.62 -9.55 12.02
N GLY A 751 -32.39 -10.09 11.99
CA GLY A 751 -31.50 -10.20 10.84
C GLY A 751 -30.90 -8.85 10.44
N ALA A 752 -29.58 -8.81 10.23
CA ALA A 752 -28.85 -7.61 9.83
C ALA A 752 -29.38 -6.99 8.53
N ARG A 753 -29.53 -5.67 8.45
CA ARG A 753 -30.08 -4.99 7.26
C ARG A 753 -29.13 -3.94 6.73
N LEU A 754 -28.72 -4.09 5.48
CA LEU A 754 -27.79 -3.17 4.81
C LEU A 754 -28.49 -2.41 3.68
N ALA A 755 -28.45 -1.09 3.70
CA ALA A 755 -28.94 -0.24 2.61
C ALA A 755 -27.80 0.55 1.97
N GLN A 756 -27.54 0.32 0.69
CA GLN A 756 -26.51 1.06 -0.05
C GLN A 756 -27.13 2.18 -0.88
N LEU A 757 -26.78 3.42 -0.59
CA LEU A 757 -27.20 4.59 -1.34
C LEU A 757 -26.33 4.79 -2.59
N ARG A 758 -26.98 5.03 -3.73
CA ARG A 758 -26.32 5.26 -5.03
C ARG A 758 -27.06 6.34 -5.80
N GLU A 759 -26.34 7.25 -6.46
CA GLU A 759 -27.01 8.14 -7.41
C GLU A 759 -27.37 7.39 -8.70
N ALA A 760 -28.58 7.65 -9.19
CA ALA A 760 -29.07 7.19 -10.47
C ALA A 760 -28.19 7.77 -11.60
N ARG A 761 -27.61 6.94 -12.48
CA ARG A 761 -26.75 7.42 -13.58
C ARG A 761 -27.44 7.31 -14.93
N GLY A 762 -27.43 8.40 -15.70
CA GLY A 762 -27.79 8.42 -17.12
C GLY A 762 -29.22 8.92 -17.42
N LYS A 763 -29.49 9.14 -18.71
CA LYS A 763 -30.75 9.74 -19.21
C LYS A 763 -31.99 8.86 -19.01
N ASP A 764 -31.81 7.56 -18.82
CA ASP A 764 -32.91 6.60 -18.66
C ASP A 764 -33.31 6.39 -17.19
N ALA A 765 -32.55 6.91 -16.23
CA ALA A 765 -32.82 6.78 -14.80
C ALA A 765 -33.67 7.94 -14.26
N LEU A 766 -34.79 8.22 -14.94
CA LEU A 766 -35.78 9.18 -14.46
C LEU A 766 -36.49 8.63 -13.22
N MET A 767 -36.43 9.37 -12.12
CA MET A 767 -37.19 9.02 -10.92
C MET A 767 -38.69 8.92 -11.23
N PRO A 768 -39.42 7.95 -10.66
CA PRO A 768 -40.87 7.92 -10.70
C PRO A 768 -41.47 9.22 -10.17
N ASP A 769 -42.60 9.63 -10.72
CA ASP A 769 -43.22 10.91 -10.36
C ASP A 769 -43.59 10.92 -8.86
N GLY A 770 -43.03 11.88 -8.11
CA GLY A 770 -43.23 12.02 -6.67
C GLY A 770 -42.36 11.12 -5.79
N ALA A 771 -41.50 10.27 -6.36
CA ALA A 771 -40.56 9.45 -5.59
C ALA A 771 -39.25 10.20 -5.32
N SER A 772 -38.84 10.29 -4.05
CA SER A 772 -37.55 10.84 -3.66
C SER A 772 -36.41 9.82 -3.72
N LEU A 773 -36.76 8.53 -3.83
CA LEU A 773 -35.85 7.38 -3.74
C LEU A 773 -36.48 6.17 -4.43
N VAL A 774 -35.68 5.37 -5.13
CA VAL A 774 -36.09 4.04 -5.63
C VAL A 774 -35.34 2.94 -4.87
N ILE A 775 -36.07 2.05 -4.21
CA ILE A 775 -35.53 0.91 -3.48
C ILE A 775 -35.50 -0.30 -4.40
N ALA A 776 -34.31 -0.79 -4.70
CA ALA A 776 -34.08 -2.05 -5.40
C ALA A 776 -33.67 -3.12 -4.37
N PRO A 777 -34.58 -3.99 -3.92
CA PRO A 777 -34.22 -5.11 -3.05
C PRO A 777 -33.37 -6.11 -3.84
N ASP A 778 -32.20 -6.49 -3.32
CA ASP A 778 -31.41 -7.58 -3.91
C ASP A 778 -31.81 -8.89 -3.24
N VAL A 779 -32.03 -9.93 -4.04
CA VAL A 779 -32.63 -11.20 -3.60
C VAL A 779 -31.60 -12.05 -2.87
N PHE A 780 -31.56 -11.93 -1.55
CA PHE A 780 -30.82 -12.83 -0.65
C PHE A 780 -31.75 -13.39 0.44
N SER A 781 -32.74 -14.18 0.03
CA SER A 781 -33.36 -15.29 0.79
C SER A 781 -34.52 -15.82 -0.05
N GLY A 782 -34.62 -17.15 -0.18
CA GLY A 782 -35.50 -17.85 -1.13
C GLY A 782 -37.00 -17.61 -0.98
N ASP A 783 -37.44 -16.91 0.07
CA ASP A 783 -38.85 -16.74 0.42
C ASP A 783 -39.30 -15.27 0.26
N GLY A 784 -39.26 -14.74 -0.96
CA GLY A 784 -39.99 -13.53 -1.35
C GLY A 784 -39.96 -12.37 -0.34
N SER A 785 -38.78 -12.07 0.23
CA SER A 785 -38.66 -11.15 1.35
C SER A 785 -39.16 -9.74 0.97
N SER A 786 -40.10 -9.23 1.77
CA SER A 786 -40.76 -7.94 1.52
C SER A 786 -39.75 -6.80 1.61
N ALA A 787 -39.78 -5.87 0.64
CA ALA A 787 -39.08 -4.58 0.72
C ALA A 787 -39.61 -3.69 1.87
N GLU A 788 -40.67 -4.11 2.56
CA GLU A 788 -41.40 -3.34 3.58
C GLU A 788 -40.52 -2.76 4.70
N PRO A 789 -39.51 -3.45 5.25
CA PRO A 789 -38.63 -2.86 6.26
C PRO A 789 -37.85 -1.65 5.71
N PHE A 790 -37.32 -1.75 4.49
CA PHE A 790 -36.59 -0.66 3.83
C PHE A 790 -37.52 0.49 3.45
N VAL A 791 -38.75 0.18 3.02
CA VAL A 791 -39.79 1.17 2.73
C VAL A 791 -40.20 1.91 4.01
N THR A 792 -40.35 1.19 5.12
CA THR A 792 -40.69 1.76 6.43
C THR A 792 -39.57 2.68 6.93
N LEU A 793 -38.32 2.26 6.80
CA LEU A 793 -37.13 3.07 7.11
C LEU A 793 -37.14 4.40 6.33
N ALA A 794 -37.37 4.33 5.01
CA ALA A 794 -37.42 5.51 4.16
C ALA A 794 -38.59 6.45 4.53
N ARG A 795 -39.78 5.90 4.76
CA ARG A 795 -40.96 6.70 5.15
C ARG A 795 -40.78 7.35 6.52
N ALA A 796 -40.15 6.67 7.48
CA ALA A 796 -39.83 7.24 8.79
C ALA A 796 -38.91 8.47 8.66
N ALA A 797 -38.01 8.47 7.67
CA ALA A 797 -37.19 9.63 7.34
C ALA A 797 -37.92 10.75 6.57
N GLY A 798 -39.21 10.59 6.26
CA GLY A 798 -40.00 11.53 5.47
C GLY A 798 -39.75 11.45 3.96
N LEU A 799 -39.14 10.36 3.49
CA LEU A 799 -38.89 10.11 2.07
C LEU A 799 -40.09 9.40 1.43
N THR A 800 -40.27 9.57 0.11
CA THR A 800 -41.29 8.89 -0.70
C THR A 800 -40.63 7.78 -1.53
N PRO A 801 -40.50 6.55 -0.98
CA PRO A 801 -39.86 5.45 -1.70
C PRO A 801 -40.78 4.87 -2.79
N ALA A 802 -40.22 4.59 -3.96
CA ALA A 802 -40.78 3.66 -4.94
C ALA A 802 -39.99 2.34 -4.89
N VAL A 803 -40.66 1.20 -4.98
CA VAL A 803 -39.97 -0.11 -5.02
C VAL A 803 -39.75 -0.50 -6.48
N SER A 804 -38.52 -0.84 -6.83
CA SER A 804 -38.16 -1.33 -8.16
C SER A 804 -38.92 -2.63 -8.45
N ASP A 805 -39.60 -2.67 -9.59
CA ASP A 805 -40.23 -3.87 -10.11
C ASP A 805 -39.56 -4.26 -11.45
N ARG A 806 -39.91 -5.43 -11.99
CA ARG A 806 -39.41 -5.87 -13.31
C ARG A 806 -40.04 -5.10 -14.48
N SER A 807 -40.67 -3.94 -14.24
CA SER A 807 -41.22 -3.13 -15.33
C SER A 807 -40.10 -2.47 -16.12
N ARG A 808 -40.36 -2.23 -17.40
CA ARG A 808 -39.45 -1.54 -18.30
C ARG A 808 -39.09 -0.12 -17.85
N ARG A 809 -39.89 0.49 -16.95
CA ARG A 809 -39.65 1.82 -16.38
C ARG A 809 -38.59 1.78 -15.28
N LEU A 810 -38.55 0.70 -14.49
CA LEU A 810 -37.67 0.57 -13.32
C LEU A 810 -36.47 -0.36 -13.55
N SER A 811 -36.39 -1.02 -14.71
CA SER A 811 -35.27 -1.90 -15.07
C SER A 811 -33.89 -1.21 -15.07
N ALA A 812 -33.83 0.12 -15.18
CA ALA A 812 -32.58 0.88 -15.06
C ALA A 812 -32.02 0.94 -13.63
N PHE A 813 -32.84 0.62 -12.63
CA PHE A 813 -32.50 0.59 -11.21
C PHE A 813 -32.18 -0.83 -10.71
N GLU A 814 -32.06 -1.81 -11.61
CA GLU A 814 -31.54 -3.14 -11.27
C GLU A 814 -30.02 -3.06 -11.08
N ALA A 815 -29.53 -3.47 -9.91
CA ALA A 815 -28.09 -3.60 -9.69
C ALA A 815 -27.69 -5.06 -9.77
N GLY A 816 -26.61 -5.34 -10.49
CA GLY A 816 -25.94 -6.64 -10.40
C GLY A 816 -25.33 -6.84 -9.00
N ARG A 817 -25.20 -8.11 -8.61
CA ARG A 817 -24.60 -8.56 -7.34
C ARG A 817 -23.34 -7.78 -6.99
N ASN A 818 -23.32 -7.15 -5.82
CA ASN A 818 -22.11 -6.61 -5.22
C ASN A 818 -21.34 -7.75 -4.50
N ARG A 819 -20.04 -7.94 -4.75
CA ARG A 819 -19.30 -9.08 -4.16
C ARG A 819 -19.09 -8.91 -2.66
N SER A 820 -19.20 -7.67 -2.18
CA SER A 820 -19.19 -7.28 -0.76
C SER A 820 -20.24 -7.96 0.10
N LEU A 821 -21.34 -8.45 -0.51
CA LEU A 821 -22.46 -9.06 0.21
C LEU A 821 -22.19 -10.50 0.68
N ARG A 822 -21.02 -11.07 0.40
CA ARG A 822 -20.61 -12.37 0.97
C ARG A 822 -20.63 -12.38 2.49
N VAL A 823 -20.46 -11.22 3.15
CA VAL A 823 -20.57 -11.13 4.61
C VAL A 823 -22.02 -11.34 5.07
N LEU A 824 -23.02 -10.89 4.29
CA LEU A 824 -24.42 -11.16 4.61
C LEU A 824 -24.78 -12.64 4.43
N ASP A 825 -24.08 -13.38 3.56
CA ASP A 825 -24.23 -14.85 3.47
C ASP A 825 -23.82 -15.56 4.78
N LEU A 826 -23.01 -14.92 5.62
CA LEU A 826 -22.57 -15.44 6.92
C LEU A 826 -23.52 -15.05 8.07
N VAL A 827 -24.43 -14.10 7.86
CA VAL A 827 -25.37 -13.62 8.88
C VAL A 827 -26.76 -14.18 8.56
N GLU A 828 -27.28 -15.02 9.46
CA GLU A 828 -28.61 -15.60 9.31
C GLU A 828 -29.67 -14.50 9.21
N GLY A 829 -30.50 -14.54 8.17
CA GLY A 829 -31.54 -13.53 7.94
C GLY A 829 -31.06 -12.18 7.41
N GLY A 830 -29.78 -12.04 7.03
CA GLY A 830 -29.22 -10.83 6.45
C GLY A 830 -29.99 -10.33 5.21
N ARG A 831 -30.38 -9.05 5.20
CA ARG A 831 -31.11 -8.42 4.09
C ARG A 831 -30.33 -7.25 3.50
N TYR A 832 -30.46 -7.06 2.18
CA TYR A 832 -29.80 -5.98 1.48
C TYR A 832 -30.71 -5.29 0.46
N ALA A 833 -30.59 -3.97 0.36
CA ALA A 833 -31.25 -3.18 -0.66
C ALA A 833 -30.36 -2.04 -1.15
N ILE A 834 -30.61 -1.62 -2.40
CA ILE A 834 -29.96 -0.45 -2.98
C ILE A 834 -30.97 0.67 -3.06
N PHE A 835 -30.57 1.82 -2.54
CA PHE A 835 -31.35 3.03 -2.47
C PHE A 835 -30.84 3.97 -3.55
N TRP A 836 -31.54 4.00 -4.68
CA TRP A 836 -31.23 4.92 -5.76
C TRP A 836 -31.76 6.31 -5.43
N THR A 837 -30.89 7.31 -5.51
CA THR A 837 -31.18 8.72 -5.26
C THR A 837 -31.12 9.51 -6.57
N PRO A 838 -31.85 10.64 -6.67
CA PRO A 838 -31.82 11.45 -7.89
C PRO A 838 -30.42 12.00 -8.18
N ASP A 839 -30.09 12.17 -9.46
CA ASP A 839 -28.90 12.88 -9.89
C ASP A 839 -29.22 14.38 -9.97
N PRO A 840 -28.58 15.22 -9.14
CA PRO A 840 -28.87 16.66 -9.12
C PRO A 840 -28.59 17.35 -10.46
N SER A 841 -27.71 16.78 -11.29
CA SER A 841 -27.40 17.31 -12.63
C SER A 841 -28.54 17.09 -13.64
N VAL A 842 -29.36 16.06 -13.45
CA VAL A 842 -30.51 15.76 -14.30
C VAL A 842 -31.73 16.57 -13.86
N GLU A 843 -31.86 16.83 -12.56
CA GLU A 843 -32.97 17.58 -12.00
C GLU A 843 -32.90 19.08 -12.33
N ALA A 844 -31.70 19.68 -12.40
CA ALA A 844 -31.51 21.07 -12.80
C ALA A 844 -31.83 21.37 -14.28
N VAL A 845 -32.01 20.33 -15.11
CA VAL A 845 -32.39 20.43 -16.53
C VAL A 845 -33.92 20.36 -16.72
N ARG A 846 -34.65 19.91 -15.70
CA ARG A 846 -36.12 20.00 -15.62
C ARG A 846 -36.54 21.38 -15.12
#